data_AF-A0A8K9V5Z0-F1
#
_entry.id   AF-A0A8K9V5Z0-F1
#
_cell.length_a   1.000
_cell.length_b   1.000
_cell.length_c   1.000
_cell.angle_alpha   90.00
_cell.angle_beta   90.00
_cell.angle_gamma   90.00
#
_symmetry.space_group_name_H-M   'P 1'
#
loop_
_entity.id
_entity.type
_entity.pdbx_description
1 polymer ?
#
loop_
_entity_poly.entity_id
_entity_poly.type
_entity_poly.pdbx_seq_one_letter_code
_entity_poly.pdbx_strand_id
1 'polypeptide(L)'
;MCVYAYVFVYPTATIVLNELNWTDALEAVFRKNKEEDPTLLWQVFGSATGLARYFPASPWMDSRKTPNKIDLYDVRRRPWYIQGAASPKDMLILVDASGSVSGLTLKLIHTSVNEMLETLSDDDYVNVVYFNDKAMKAACFQNLVQANVRNKRFLKDAVRNISAKGITNYKGGFELAFEQLSSLNVTQGRALCNKIIMLFTDGGEERAQEIFQKYNADKKVRIFTFSVGQHNYDKGPIQWMACTNKGYYYEIPSIGAIRINTQEYLDVLGRPMVKANNKAKQVQWTNVYQDALELGLVITGTLPVFNKTNTKRPQNQLILGVMAIDVSLDDIKRLTPRFTFGPNGYYFAIDPNGYVLLHPNLCPKNPKFQEPVTLDFLDAELEDEIKVEIRTNMIHGETGHRTVHTLVKSQDERYIDRSERSYTYAPVKGTDYSLALVLPVYSLHYIHTTIGDTITQAKCMTLYAYCKDLKPSKNNTEFLMDFNEYIDRKTPNNPLCENGVLARFVATDGGITRIYPKSAGLDWTEDPETYESSFYKRSLDNDIYIFTPTPYQEDTNKLSNTTSPYMMMHVDCVILDDGGFLVMANRDEYIGQIGQFFGMIDPILMVNLVNMSLFTLNKTYDYQSVCDPKRESKGSAAGLRSVYVPTIADILNVGWLASAAESCITEQTQYFYDNEEKSFRGTLDCENCSRMFHAEKLWKTNLVFVIADAKLTCMSCDHKPLIQAEQPSEGPDPCEMAEKPRFRKGPDACFDNNERVGHVIILSSSVFKNGNRQM
;
A
#
# COMPACT_ATOMS: atom_id res chain seq x y z
N MET A 1 22.56 21.73 -15.69
CA MET A 1 21.29 21.32 -15.04
C MET A 1 20.33 20.77 -16.10
N CYS A 2 19.38 19.90 -15.75
CA CYS A 2 18.35 19.43 -16.67
C CYS A 2 17.04 20.23 -16.56
N VAL A 3 16.24 20.19 -17.63
CA VAL A 3 14.89 20.75 -17.68
C VAL A 3 13.93 19.73 -18.27
N TYR A 4 12.80 19.52 -17.60
CA TYR A 4 11.64 18.80 -18.11
C TYR A 4 10.51 19.80 -18.40
N ALA A 5 9.81 19.60 -19.51
CA ALA A 5 8.56 20.30 -19.82
C ALA A 5 7.49 19.26 -20.19
N TYR A 6 6.31 19.37 -19.60
CA TYR A 6 5.19 18.47 -19.91
C TYR A 6 4.82 18.54 -21.40
N VAL A 7 4.58 17.39 -22.03
CA VAL A 7 4.41 17.21 -23.50
C VAL A 7 3.37 18.15 -24.14
N PHE A 8 2.37 18.63 -23.38
CA PHE A 8 1.34 19.56 -23.87
C PHE A 8 1.68 21.05 -23.66
N VAL A 9 2.84 21.37 -23.08
CA VAL A 9 3.36 22.73 -22.88
C VAL A 9 4.35 23.04 -24.00
N TYR A 10 3.99 23.97 -24.89
CA TYR A 10 4.82 24.36 -26.03
C TYR A 10 6.11 25.07 -25.55
N PRO A 11 7.32 24.52 -25.77
CA PRO A 11 8.57 25.08 -25.23
C PRO A 11 8.92 26.48 -25.77
N THR A 12 8.42 26.81 -26.97
CA THR A 12 8.61 28.11 -27.64
C THR A 12 7.63 29.19 -27.17
N ALA A 13 6.67 28.87 -26.28
CA ALA A 13 5.76 29.86 -25.73
C ALA A 13 6.53 30.88 -24.88
N THR A 14 6.24 32.17 -25.04
CA THR A 14 6.96 33.26 -24.36
C THR A 14 6.93 33.15 -22.83
N ILE A 15 5.86 32.58 -22.25
CA ILE A 15 5.79 32.28 -20.82
C ILE A 15 6.83 31.23 -20.39
N VAL A 16 7.06 30.19 -21.19
CA VAL A 16 8.05 29.13 -20.92
C VAL A 16 9.48 29.63 -21.14
N LEU A 17 9.71 30.43 -22.18
CA LEU A 17 11.00 31.08 -22.43
C LEU A 17 11.40 32.04 -21.30
N ASN A 18 10.43 32.76 -20.71
CA ASN A 18 10.67 33.61 -19.54
C ASN A 18 10.99 32.77 -18.28
N GLU A 19 10.26 31.68 -18.02
CA GLU A 19 10.58 30.75 -16.93
C GLU A 19 11.98 30.16 -17.09
N LEU A 20 12.32 29.69 -18.28
CA LEU A 20 13.67 29.20 -18.60
C LEU A 20 14.73 30.26 -18.27
N ASN A 21 14.54 31.51 -18.70
CA ASN A 21 15.52 32.57 -18.47
C ASN A 21 15.79 32.85 -16.98
N TRP A 22 14.76 32.96 -16.13
CA TRP A 22 14.98 33.28 -14.71
C TRP A 22 15.36 32.06 -13.85
N THR A 23 14.88 30.86 -14.19
CA THR A 23 15.21 29.62 -13.47
C THR A 23 16.65 29.13 -13.70
N ASP A 24 17.38 29.70 -14.66
CA ASP A 24 18.77 29.32 -14.96
C ASP A 24 19.72 29.63 -13.79
N ALA A 25 19.47 30.72 -13.06
CA ALA A 25 20.23 31.12 -11.87
C ALA A 25 20.21 30.09 -10.73
N LEU A 26 19.31 29.09 -10.77
CA LEU A 26 19.27 28.00 -9.80
C LEU A 26 20.45 27.02 -9.95
N GLU A 27 21.11 26.93 -11.12
CA GLU A 27 22.23 25.98 -11.31
C GLU A 27 23.39 26.25 -10.34
N ALA A 28 23.70 27.53 -10.11
CA ALA A 28 24.77 27.93 -9.18
C ALA A 28 24.45 27.51 -7.73
N VAL A 29 23.17 27.54 -7.34
CA VAL A 29 22.72 27.16 -6.00
C VAL A 29 22.70 25.64 -5.86
N PHE A 30 22.09 24.91 -6.80
CA PHE A 30 22.04 23.44 -6.73
C PHE A 30 23.42 22.79 -6.79
N ARG A 31 24.34 23.37 -7.56
CA ARG A 31 25.76 22.97 -7.57
C ARG A 31 26.40 23.18 -6.21
N LYS A 32 26.31 24.39 -5.64
CA LYS A 32 26.86 24.69 -4.31
C LYS A 32 26.32 23.75 -3.23
N ASN A 33 25.01 23.46 -3.24
CA ASN A 33 24.41 22.53 -2.29
C ASN A 33 25.03 21.12 -2.40
N LYS A 34 25.29 20.62 -3.62
CA LYS A 34 25.91 19.31 -3.87
C LYS A 34 27.43 19.28 -3.64
N GLU A 35 28.08 20.45 -3.64
CA GLU A 35 29.47 20.65 -3.22
C GLU A 35 29.60 20.71 -1.69
N GLU A 36 28.58 21.22 -0.98
CA GLU A 36 28.49 21.23 0.48
C GLU A 36 28.03 19.87 1.06
N ASP A 37 27.11 19.16 0.39
CA ASP A 37 26.69 17.80 0.74
C ASP A 37 26.70 16.86 -0.49
N PRO A 38 27.74 16.02 -0.63
CA PRO A 38 27.83 15.03 -1.69
C PRO A 38 26.76 13.93 -1.66
N THR A 39 25.97 13.77 -0.59
CA THR A 39 24.95 12.71 -0.48
C THR A 39 23.61 13.10 -1.11
N LEU A 40 23.27 14.40 -1.18
CA LEU A 40 22.02 14.93 -1.73
C LEU A 40 21.62 14.30 -3.08
N LEU A 41 20.38 13.83 -3.20
CA LEU A 41 19.83 13.23 -4.41
C LEU A 41 19.33 14.32 -5.38
N TRP A 42 18.15 14.17 -5.97
CA TRP A 42 17.59 15.20 -6.85
C TRP A 42 17.25 16.47 -6.06
N GLN A 43 17.68 17.60 -6.62
CA GLN A 43 17.20 18.93 -6.26
C GLN A 43 16.32 19.42 -7.40
N VAL A 44 15.05 19.72 -7.12
CA VAL A 44 14.02 19.99 -8.14
C VAL A 44 13.30 21.30 -7.85
N PHE A 45 13.17 22.15 -8.88
CA PHE A 45 12.22 23.26 -8.88
C PHE A 45 11.07 22.95 -9.85
N GLY A 46 9.86 22.82 -9.32
CA GLY A 46 8.63 22.73 -10.13
C GLY A 46 7.96 24.08 -10.27
N SER A 47 7.88 24.62 -11.49
CA SER A 47 7.16 25.86 -11.82
C SER A 47 5.65 25.65 -11.92
N ALA A 48 4.86 26.65 -11.52
CA ALA A 48 3.42 26.69 -11.74
C ALA A 48 3.00 26.64 -13.24
N THR A 49 3.95 26.87 -14.15
CA THR A 49 3.73 26.69 -15.60
C THR A 49 3.72 25.23 -16.06
N GLY A 50 4.14 24.26 -15.23
CA GLY A 50 4.28 22.84 -15.60
C GLY A 50 5.67 22.46 -16.14
N LEU A 51 6.65 23.35 -16.01
CA LEU A 51 8.08 23.09 -16.24
C LEU A 51 8.77 22.68 -14.93
N ALA A 52 9.70 21.72 -14.98
CA ALA A 52 10.60 21.41 -13.88
C ALA A 52 12.06 21.59 -14.28
N ARG A 53 12.88 22.14 -13.39
CA ARG A 53 14.35 22.08 -13.47
C ARG A 53 14.87 21.13 -12.40
N TYR A 54 15.82 20.26 -12.74
CA TYR A 54 16.41 19.31 -11.78
C TYR A 54 17.92 19.14 -11.95
N PHE A 55 18.58 18.87 -10.82
CA PHE A 55 20.02 18.69 -10.71
C PHE A 55 20.36 17.45 -9.83
N PRO A 56 21.37 16.63 -10.18
CA PRO A 56 22.23 16.71 -11.38
C PRO A 56 21.47 16.46 -12.69
N ALA A 57 22.15 16.65 -13.82
CA ALA A 57 21.57 16.45 -15.14
C ALA A 57 21.55 14.95 -15.52
N SER A 58 20.37 14.41 -15.84
CA SER A 58 20.14 13.03 -16.26
C SER A 58 19.18 12.99 -17.47
N PRO A 59 19.26 12.02 -18.39
CA PRO A 59 18.21 11.80 -19.39
C PRO A 59 16.90 11.33 -18.71
N TRP A 60 15.77 11.91 -19.11
CA TRP A 60 14.47 11.69 -18.46
C TRP A 60 13.89 10.28 -18.66
N MET A 61 14.12 9.68 -19.83
CA MET A 61 13.92 8.26 -20.09
C MET A 61 15.02 7.76 -21.03
N ASP A 62 15.45 6.51 -20.87
CA ASP A 62 16.31 5.87 -21.87
C ASP A 62 15.46 5.48 -23.09
N SER A 63 15.69 6.16 -24.21
CA SER A 63 14.99 5.93 -25.49
C SER A 63 15.17 4.50 -26.04
N ARG A 64 16.13 3.73 -25.50
CA ARG A 64 16.32 2.31 -25.81
C ARG A 64 15.36 1.38 -25.04
N LYS A 65 14.83 1.81 -23.88
CA LYS A 65 13.87 1.03 -23.08
C LYS A 65 12.42 1.20 -23.57
N THR A 66 12.01 2.42 -23.94
CA THR A 66 10.58 2.78 -24.06
C THR A 66 10.20 3.54 -25.36
N PRO A 67 10.57 3.05 -26.57
CA PRO A 67 10.45 3.80 -27.82
C PRO A 67 9.02 4.28 -28.19
N ASN A 68 7.98 3.60 -27.70
CA ASN A 68 6.57 3.94 -27.98
C ASN A 68 5.77 4.43 -26.75
N LYS A 69 6.39 4.62 -25.57
CA LYS A 69 5.68 5.06 -24.36
C LYS A 69 5.65 6.58 -24.29
N ILE A 70 4.51 7.19 -24.59
CA ILE A 70 4.31 8.64 -24.41
C ILE A 70 4.38 8.97 -22.92
N ASP A 71 5.26 9.90 -22.53
CA ASP A 71 5.29 10.38 -21.16
C ASP A 71 4.09 11.30 -20.87
N LEU A 72 3.49 11.06 -19.71
CA LEU A 72 2.34 11.77 -19.17
C LEU A 72 2.64 12.34 -17.78
N TYR A 73 3.90 12.63 -17.45
CA TYR A 73 4.30 13.37 -16.26
C TYR A 73 3.97 14.87 -16.34
N ASP A 74 3.26 15.41 -15.34
CA ASP A 74 3.14 16.85 -15.08
C ASP A 74 3.55 17.08 -13.63
N VAL A 75 4.45 18.03 -13.41
CA VAL A 75 5.01 18.38 -12.10
C VAL A 75 3.91 18.69 -11.09
N ARG A 76 2.88 19.41 -11.55
CA ARG A 76 1.84 20.00 -10.69
C ARG A 76 0.86 18.98 -10.13
N ARG A 77 0.88 17.76 -10.67
CA ARG A 77 0.11 16.59 -10.18
C ARG A 77 0.90 15.69 -9.24
N ARG A 78 2.17 16.01 -8.93
CA ARG A 78 2.97 15.21 -8.00
C ARG A 78 2.52 15.49 -6.56
N PRO A 79 2.44 14.47 -5.68
CA PRO A 79 2.07 14.68 -4.27
C PRO A 79 2.89 15.79 -3.60
N TRP A 80 4.22 15.80 -3.83
CA TRP A 80 5.13 16.84 -3.32
C TRP A 80 4.77 18.26 -3.78
N TYR A 81 4.31 18.42 -5.03
CA TYR A 81 3.88 19.73 -5.52
C TYR A 81 2.55 20.14 -4.89
N ILE A 82 1.58 19.22 -4.82
CA ILE A 82 0.23 19.49 -4.30
C ILE A 82 0.31 19.93 -2.83
N GLN A 83 1.02 19.17 -2.00
CA GLN A 83 1.23 19.45 -0.57
C GLN A 83 1.91 20.81 -0.36
N GLY A 84 3.02 21.06 -1.08
CA GLY A 84 3.72 22.34 -1.01
C GLY A 84 2.98 23.54 -1.64
N ALA A 85 1.91 23.32 -2.41
CA ALA A 85 1.17 24.39 -3.10
C ALA A 85 -0.06 24.90 -2.33
N ALA A 86 -0.70 24.08 -1.49
CA ALA A 86 -1.88 24.47 -0.72
C ALA A 86 -2.08 23.65 0.56
N SER A 87 -2.53 24.29 1.64
CA SER A 87 -2.96 23.61 2.87
C SER A 87 -4.15 22.64 2.62
N PRO A 88 -4.29 21.57 3.42
CA PRO A 88 -5.35 20.55 3.26
C PRO A 88 -6.78 21.11 3.15
N LYS A 89 -7.68 20.32 2.54
CA LYS A 89 -9.07 20.72 2.26
C LYS A 89 -10.13 19.69 2.67
N ASP A 90 -11.23 20.21 3.24
CA ASP A 90 -12.53 19.55 3.34
C ASP A 90 -13.27 19.83 2.02
N MET A 91 -13.27 18.88 1.09
CA MET A 91 -13.80 19.03 -0.27
C MET A 91 -15.09 18.23 -0.48
N LEU A 92 -16.12 18.88 -1.03
CA LEU A 92 -17.33 18.17 -1.50
C LEU A 92 -17.51 18.34 -3.00
N ILE A 93 -17.66 17.23 -3.71
CA ILE A 93 -17.94 17.21 -5.14
C ILE A 93 -19.45 17.09 -5.35
N LEU A 94 -20.03 18.00 -6.13
CA LEU A 94 -21.42 17.98 -6.58
C LEU A 94 -21.45 17.62 -8.07
N VAL A 95 -22.13 16.54 -8.39
CA VAL A 95 -22.36 16.06 -9.76
C VAL A 95 -23.82 16.34 -10.15
N ASP A 96 -24.01 17.17 -11.16
CA ASP A 96 -25.31 17.26 -11.84
C ASP A 96 -25.58 15.93 -12.56
N ALA A 97 -26.73 15.33 -12.27
CA ALA A 97 -27.22 14.09 -12.84
C ALA A 97 -28.62 14.25 -13.44
N SER A 98 -29.01 15.47 -13.78
CA SER A 98 -30.25 15.77 -14.52
C SER A 98 -30.22 15.23 -15.97
N GLY A 99 -31.33 15.34 -16.69
CA GLY A 99 -31.44 14.83 -18.06
C GLY A 99 -30.55 15.53 -19.10
N SER A 100 -30.16 16.80 -18.88
CA SER A 100 -29.39 17.61 -19.83
C SER A 100 -27.99 17.06 -20.06
N VAL A 101 -27.28 16.72 -18.99
CA VAL A 101 -25.91 16.19 -19.03
C VAL A 101 -25.78 14.81 -19.70
N SER A 102 -26.89 14.15 -20.07
CA SER A 102 -26.86 12.77 -20.58
C SER A 102 -26.02 12.60 -21.86
N GLY A 103 -25.37 11.44 -22.00
CA GLY A 103 -24.47 11.15 -23.12
C GLY A 103 -23.03 11.64 -22.89
N LEU A 104 -22.51 12.46 -23.81
CA LEU A 104 -21.09 12.86 -23.82
C LEU A 104 -20.70 13.68 -22.58
N THR A 105 -21.59 14.57 -22.12
CA THR A 105 -21.27 15.46 -21.00
C THR A 105 -21.11 14.70 -19.69
N LEU A 106 -22.01 13.76 -19.38
CA LEU A 106 -21.88 12.85 -18.23
C LEU A 106 -20.56 12.06 -18.29
N LYS A 107 -20.16 11.56 -19.47
CA LYS A 107 -18.87 10.87 -19.63
C LYS A 107 -17.67 11.79 -19.35
N LEU A 108 -17.75 13.06 -19.76
CA LEU A 108 -16.75 14.07 -19.42
C LEU A 108 -16.76 14.44 -17.93
N ILE A 109 -17.94 14.50 -17.28
CA ILE A 109 -18.07 14.73 -15.83
C ILE A 109 -17.44 13.58 -15.05
N HIS A 110 -17.80 12.33 -15.35
CA HIS A 110 -17.21 11.13 -14.70
C HIS A 110 -15.69 11.11 -14.82
N THR A 111 -15.17 11.45 -16.01
CA THR A 111 -13.72 11.55 -16.24
C THR A 111 -13.12 12.71 -15.44
N SER A 112 -13.80 13.87 -15.36
CA SER A 112 -13.33 15.06 -14.63
C SER A 112 -13.31 14.87 -13.12
N VAL A 113 -14.31 14.19 -12.56
CA VAL A 113 -14.36 13.87 -11.13
C VAL A 113 -13.27 12.85 -10.77
N ASN A 114 -13.04 11.84 -11.60
CA ASN A 114 -11.94 10.89 -11.38
C ASN A 114 -10.57 11.59 -11.42
N GLU A 115 -10.31 12.42 -12.43
CA GLU A 115 -9.07 13.21 -12.57
C GLU A 115 -8.91 14.28 -11.47
N MET A 116 -10.02 14.73 -10.86
CA MET A 116 -10.03 15.63 -9.70
C MET A 116 -9.69 14.89 -8.40
N LEU A 117 -10.18 13.66 -8.21
CA LEU A 117 -9.83 12.82 -7.04
C LEU A 117 -8.32 12.52 -6.98
N GLU A 118 -7.63 12.44 -8.13
CA GLU A 118 -6.15 12.31 -8.16
C GLU A 118 -5.39 13.55 -7.65
N THR A 119 -6.08 14.69 -7.44
CA THR A 119 -5.46 15.90 -6.85
C THR A 119 -5.54 15.95 -5.33
N LEU A 120 -6.05 14.88 -4.70
CA LEU A 120 -6.23 14.79 -3.26
C LEU A 120 -5.14 13.91 -2.62
N SER A 121 -4.52 14.46 -1.59
CA SER A 121 -3.57 13.81 -0.68
C SER A 121 -4.29 13.14 0.49
N ASP A 122 -3.59 12.30 1.24
CA ASP A 122 -4.17 11.54 2.36
C ASP A 122 -4.52 12.44 3.58
N ASP A 123 -4.09 13.70 3.61
CA ASP A 123 -4.55 14.72 4.58
C ASP A 123 -5.88 15.39 4.18
N ASP A 124 -6.30 15.25 2.92
CA ASP A 124 -7.54 15.83 2.41
C ASP A 124 -8.76 14.97 2.73
N TYR A 125 -9.93 15.61 2.79
CA TYR A 125 -11.20 14.95 3.06
C TYR A 125 -12.18 15.16 1.92
N VAL A 126 -12.89 14.10 1.53
CA VAL A 126 -13.79 14.11 0.36
C VAL A 126 -15.06 13.28 0.58
N ASN A 127 -16.16 13.75 -0.01
CA ASN A 127 -17.30 12.90 -0.38
C ASN A 127 -17.88 13.42 -1.71
N VAL A 128 -18.66 12.56 -2.39
CA VAL A 128 -19.31 12.89 -3.67
C VAL A 128 -20.82 12.81 -3.49
N VAL A 129 -21.50 13.91 -3.82
CA VAL A 129 -22.96 14.04 -3.87
C VAL A 129 -23.35 14.21 -5.33
N TYR A 130 -24.40 13.54 -5.77
CA TYR A 130 -25.02 13.81 -7.06
C TYR A 130 -26.46 14.31 -6.86
N PHE A 131 -26.98 15.08 -7.80
CA PHE A 131 -28.33 15.63 -7.69
C PHE A 131 -29.06 15.68 -9.03
N ASN A 132 -30.36 15.41 -8.96
CA ASN A 132 -31.33 15.62 -10.01
C ASN A 132 -32.57 16.27 -9.38
N ASP A 133 -33.75 15.66 -9.44
CA ASP A 133 -34.95 16.10 -8.69
C ASP A 133 -34.67 16.15 -7.17
N LYS A 134 -33.79 15.27 -6.69
CA LYS A 134 -33.30 15.18 -5.30
C LYS A 134 -31.77 15.08 -5.26
N ALA A 135 -31.18 15.43 -4.13
CA ALA A 135 -29.76 15.21 -3.87
C ALA A 135 -29.53 13.87 -3.14
N MET A 136 -28.49 13.14 -3.54
CA MET A 136 -28.13 11.82 -3.02
C MET A 136 -26.61 11.67 -2.90
N LYS A 137 -26.14 10.88 -1.93
CA LYS A 137 -24.72 10.53 -1.78
C LYS A 137 -24.37 9.49 -2.85
N ALA A 138 -23.22 9.61 -3.50
CA ALA A 138 -22.80 8.68 -4.56
C ALA A 138 -22.36 7.31 -4.02
N ALA A 139 -21.82 7.30 -2.80
CA ALA A 139 -21.31 6.13 -2.09
C ALA A 139 -22.02 5.96 -0.74
N CYS A 140 -21.72 4.86 -0.04
CA CYS A 140 -22.18 4.56 1.32
C CYS A 140 -21.79 5.63 2.37
N PHE A 141 -20.72 6.38 2.13
CA PHE A 141 -20.11 7.30 3.10
C PHE A 141 -21.08 8.37 3.60
N GLN A 142 -21.36 8.34 4.91
CA GLN A 142 -22.35 9.22 5.52
C GLN A 142 -21.87 10.67 5.71
N ASN A 143 -20.55 10.88 5.76
CA ASN A 143 -19.87 12.17 5.93
C ASN A 143 -18.69 12.27 4.93
N LEU A 144 -17.88 13.33 5.03
CA LEU A 144 -16.55 13.35 4.41
C LEU A 144 -15.69 12.20 4.95
N VAL A 145 -14.93 11.54 4.08
CA VAL A 145 -13.93 10.53 4.44
C VAL A 145 -12.54 10.98 4.01
N GLN A 146 -11.51 10.43 4.64
CA GLN A 146 -10.11 10.67 4.25
C GLN A 146 -9.90 10.27 2.79
N ALA A 147 -9.24 11.12 2.01
CA ALA A 147 -8.97 10.89 0.58
C ALA A 147 -7.80 9.92 0.34
N ASN A 148 -7.76 8.82 1.09
CA ASN A 148 -6.76 7.75 0.92
C ASN A 148 -7.00 6.92 -0.36
N VAL A 149 -6.03 6.08 -0.74
CA VAL A 149 -6.08 5.29 -1.99
C VAL A 149 -7.33 4.39 -2.06
N ARG A 150 -7.72 3.71 -0.97
CA ARG A 150 -8.89 2.82 -0.91
C ARG A 150 -10.19 3.62 -1.14
N ASN A 151 -10.39 4.70 -0.37
CA ASN A 151 -11.58 5.55 -0.46
C ASN A 151 -11.68 6.27 -1.82
N LYS A 152 -10.55 6.75 -2.37
CA LYS A 152 -10.50 7.34 -3.71
C LYS A 152 -10.91 6.34 -4.78
N ARG A 153 -10.46 5.07 -4.71
CA ARG A 153 -10.88 4.01 -5.66
C ARG A 153 -12.39 3.77 -5.57
N PHE A 154 -12.92 3.56 -4.37
CA PHE A 154 -14.36 3.35 -4.16
C PHE A 154 -15.22 4.51 -4.67
N LEU A 155 -14.79 5.77 -4.46
CA LEU A 155 -15.47 6.95 -5.00
C LEU A 155 -15.42 7.04 -6.53
N LYS A 156 -14.29 6.69 -7.17
CA LYS A 156 -14.17 6.65 -8.64
C LYS A 156 -15.15 5.65 -9.26
N ASP A 157 -15.31 4.48 -8.63
CA ASP A 157 -16.22 3.43 -9.10
C ASP A 157 -17.70 3.73 -8.80
N ALA A 158 -18.00 4.35 -7.65
CA ALA A 158 -19.33 4.90 -7.38
C ALA A 158 -19.74 5.97 -8.41
N VAL A 159 -18.82 6.88 -8.77
CA VAL A 159 -19.05 7.92 -9.79
C VAL A 159 -19.34 7.33 -11.17
N ARG A 160 -18.60 6.31 -11.60
CA ARG A 160 -18.82 5.62 -12.88
C ARG A 160 -20.25 5.07 -13.02
N ASN A 161 -20.89 4.68 -11.92
CA ASN A 161 -22.23 4.10 -11.88
C ASN A 161 -23.38 5.14 -11.86
N ILE A 162 -23.09 6.44 -11.73
CA ILE A 162 -24.12 7.49 -11.76
C ILE A 162 -24.76 7.57 -13.16
N SER A 163 -26.10 7.60 -13.22
CA SER A 163 -26.88 7.73 -14.46
C SER A 163 -27.75 8.99 -14.49
N ALA A 164 -27.71 9.72 -15.61
CA ALA A 164 -28.40 11.00 -15.79
C ALA A 164 -29.90 10.85 -16.07
N LYS A 165 -30.77 11.35 -15.18
CA LYS A 165 -32.25 11.31 -15.23
C LYS A 165 -32.84 12.42 -14.37
N GLY A 166 -34.00 12.98 -14.76
CA GLY A 166 -34.74 13.97 -13.96
C GLY A 166 -34.41 15.43 -14.28
N ILE A 167 -34.90 16.36 -13.45
CA ILE A 167 -34.74 17.81 -13.57
C ILE A 167 -33.56 18.27 -12.70
N THR A 168 -33.01 19.48 -12.90
CA THR A 168 -31.88 20.03 -12.14
C THR A 168 -32.35 20.78 -10.86
N ASN A 169 -32.15 20.22 -9.66
CA ASN A 169 -32.49 20.89 -8.39
C ASN A 169 -31.24 21.45 -7.66
N TYR A 170 -30.82 22.65 -8.06
CA TYR A 170 -29.67 23.33 -7.44
C TYR A 170 -29.84 23.60 -5.94
N LYS A 171 -31.06 23.95 -5.48
CA LYS A 171 -31.30 24.25 -4.06
C LYS A 171 -31.07 23.02 -3.19
N GLY A 172 -31.65 21.88 -3.55
CA GLY A 172 -31.47 20.62 -2.84
C GLY A 172 -30.03 20.10 -2.89
N GLY A 173 -29.35 20.25 -4.03
CA GLY A 173 -27.93 19.91 -4.18
C GLY A 173 -27.02 20.68 -3.23
N PHE A 174 -27.17 22.00 -3.16
CA PHE A 174 -26.38 22.84 -2.26
C PHE A 174 -26.78 22.73 -0.78
N GLU A 175 -28.06 22.46 -0.46
CA GLU A 175 -28.49 22.28 0.94
C GLU A 175 -27.85 21.03 1.57
N LEU A 176 -27.95 19.86 0.92
CA LEU A 176 -27.25 18.63 1.35
C LEU A 176 -25.72 18.83 1.40
N ALA A 177 -25.17 19.67 0.52
CA ALA A 177 -23.75 19.98 0.52
C ALA A 177 -23.30 20.78 1.77
N PHE A 178 -24.08 21.78 2.17
CA PHE A 178 -23.79 22.53 3.40
C PHE A 178 -24.03 21.68 4.66
N GLU A 179 -25.00 20.77 4.66
CA GLU A 179 -25.16 19.76 5.72
C GLU A 179 -23.92 18.85 5.86
N GLN A 180 -23.42 18.29 4.75
CA GLN A 180 -22.18 17.48 4.75
C GLN A 180 -20.94 18.28 5.20
N LEU A 181 -20.84 19.57 4.90
CA LEU A 181 -19.73 20.43 5.36
C LEU A 181 -19.88 20.95 6.80
N SER A 182 -21.07 20.80 7.41
CA SER A 182 -21.39 21.29 8.76
C SER A 182 -21.63 20.19 9.80
N SER A 183 -21.67 18.90 9.43
CA SER A 183 -21.78 17.80 10.40
C SER A 183 -20.57 17.76 11.36
N LEU A 184 -20.77 18.26 12.59
CA LEU A 184 -19.74 18.38 13.62
C LEU A 184 -19.46 17.06 14.35
N ASN A 185 -20.33 16.04 14.23
CA ASN A 185 -20.27 14.81 15.02
C ASN A 185 -19.03 13.92 14.73
N VAL A 186 -18.20 14.28 13.75
CA VAL A 186 -16.94 13.58 13.40
C VAL A 186 -15.77 14.57 13.47
N THR A 187 -15.53 15.15 14.66
CA THR A 187 -14.38 16.04 14.92
C THR A 187 -13.03 15.36 14.76
N GLN A 188 -12.97 14.04 14.94
CA GLN A 188 -11.77 13.20 14.74
C GLN A 188 -11.48 12.90 13.25
N GLY A 189 -12.34 13.30 12.31
CA GLY A 189 -12.28 12.90 10.91
C GLY A 189 -12.59 14.03 9.92
N ARG A 190 -11.84 15.13 10.00
CA ARG A 190 -11.84 16.25 9.03
C ARG A 190 -10.44 16.85 8.88
N ALA A 191 -10.20 17.61 7.81
CA ALA A 191 -9.02 18.46 7.68
C ALA A 191 -9.21 19.81 8.40
N LEU A 192 -10.46 20.24 8.62
CA LEU A 192 -10.87 21.48 9.31
C LEU A 192 -10.31 22.79 8.73
N CYS A 193 -9.58 22.72 7.61
CA CYS A 193 -8.89 23.84 6.97
C CYS A 193 -9.71 24.41 5.78
N ASN A 194 -9.25 24.29 4.53
CA ASN A 194 -9.95 24.86 3.39
C ASN A 194 -11.28 24.12 3.10
N LYS A 195 -12.43 24.72 3.45
CA LYS A 195 -13.76 24.16 3.13
C LYS A 195 -14.21 24.56 1.72
N ILE A 196 -14.41 23.59 0.83
CA ILE A 196 -14.69 23.83 -0.59
C ILE A 196 -15.81 22.94 -1.15
N ILE A 197 -16.62 23.52 -2.04
CA ILE A 197 -17.60 22.80 -2.87
C ILE A 197 -17.17 22.94 -4.34
N MET A 198 -17.23 21.85 -5.11
CA MET A 198 -16.99 21.85 -6.55
C MET A 198 -18.18 21.27 -7.29
N LEU A 199 -18.87 22.10 -8.08
CA LEU A 199 -20.03 21.71 -8.89
C LEU A 199 -19.62 21.43 -10.34
N PHE A 200 -19.96 20.25 -10.85
CA PHE A 200 -19.84 19.86 -12.27
C PHE A 200 -21.24 19.78 -12.91
N THR A 201 -21.46 20.53 -13.99
CA THR A 201 -22.76 20.66 -14.68
C THR A 201 -22.56 21.09 -16.15
N ASP A 202 -23.60 21.00 -16.97
CA ASP A 202 -23.65 21.58 -18.32
C ASP A 202 -24.30 22.98 -18.37
N GLY A 203 -24.73 23.55 -17.26
CA GLY A 203 -25.25 24.92 -17.20
C GLY A 203 -26.37 25.08 -16.19
N GLY A 204 -26.94 26.27 -16.10
CA GLY A 204 -28.08 26.48 -15.21
C GLY A 204 -28.74 27.83 -15.37
N GLU A 205 -30.05 27.85 -15.22
CA GLU A 205 -30.86 29.08 -15.24
C GLU A 205 -30.99 29.68 -13.83
N GLU A 206 -31.04 28.84 -12.78
CA GLU A 206 -31.21 29.28 -11.40
C GLU A 206 -29.89 29.64 -10.70
N ARG A 207 -29.95 30.53 -9.70
CA ARG A 207 -28.77 31.02 -8.96
C ARG A 207 -28.69 30.58 -7.50
N ALA A 208 -29.68 29.85 -6.98
CA ALA A 208 -29.71 29.32 -5.60
C ALA A 208 -29.38 30.35 -4.50
N GLN A 209 -29.72 31.64 -4.72
CA GLN A 209 -29.18 32.77 -3.94
C GLN A 209 -29.52 32.67 -2.44
N GLU A 210 -30.73 32.22 -2.14
CA GLU A 210 -31.25 31.97 -0.79
C GLU A 210 -30.34 31.03 0.01
N ILE A 211 -29.83 29.96 -0.62
CA ILE A 211 -29.01 28.93 0.03
C ILE A 211 -27.65 29.51 0.43
N PHE A 212 -27.02 30.31 -0.44
CA PHE A 212 -25.75 30.97 -0.12
C PHE A 212 -25.89 32.06 0.95
N GLN A 213 -27.03 32.76 0.98
CA GLN A 213 -27.34 33.72 2.06
C GLN A 213 -27.60 33.01 3.39
N LYS A 214 -28.30 31.88 3.39
CA LYS A 214 -28.60 31.06 4.58
C LYS A 214 -27.36 30.39 5.18
N TYR A 215 -26.52 29.76 4.35
CA TYR A 215 -25.43 28.88 4.82
C TYR A 215 -24.01 29.47 4.69
N ASN A 216 -23.79 30.48 3.86
CA ASN A 216 -22.43 30.98 3.55
C ASN A 216 -22.32 32.52 3.50
N ALA A 217 -23.09 33.24 4.31
CA ALA A 217 -23.04 34.71 4.39
C ALA A 217 -21.62 35.26 4.61
N ASP A 218 -20.85 34.63 5.51
CA ASP A 218 -19.45 34.97 5.82
C ASP A 218 -18.46 34.64 4.68
N LYS A 219 -18.89 33.85 3.68
CA LYS A 219 -18.07 33.33 2.59
C LYS A 219 -16.84 32.58 3.13
N LYS A 220 -17.11 31.64 4.04
CA LYS A 220 -16.14 30.71 4.64
C LYS A 220 -15.90 29.51 3.74
N VAL A 221 -16.97 28.97 3.14
CA VAL A 221 -16.88 27.93 2.11
C VAL A 221 -16.61 28.59 0.76
N ARG A 222 -15.67 28.05 -0.03
CA ARG A 222 -15.45 28.49 -1.42
C ARG A 222 -16.18 27.57 -2.39
N ILE A 223 -16.78 28.12 -3.44
CA ILE A 223 -17.54 27.34 -4.44
C ILE A 223 -16.92 27.50 -5.82
N PHE A 224 -16.47 26.38 -6.39
CA PHE A 224 -15.96 26.29 -7.75
C PHE A 224 -17.04 25.70 -8.66
N THR A 225 -17.14 26.21 -9.88
CA THR A 225 -18.14 25.74 -10.87
C THR A 225 -17.45 25.37 -12.18
N PHE A 226 -17.76 24.17 -12.68
CA PHE A 226 -17.20 23.57 -13.88
C PHE A 226 -18.33 23.38 -14.90
N SER A 227 -18.22 24.10 -16.02
CA SER A 227 -19.08 23.94 -17.20
C SER A 227 -18.47 22.84 -18.06
N VAL A 228 -19.18 21.73 -18.26
CA VAL A 228 -18.62 20.53 -18.90
C VAL A 228 -19.32 20.23 -20.23
N GLY A 229 -18.54 19.79 -21.23
CA GLY A 229 -19.02 19.48 -22.57
C GLY A 229 -19.14 20.70 -23.50
N GLN A 230 -19.73 20.46 -24.67
CA GLN A 230 -20.14 21.51 -25.61
C GLN A 230 -21.66 21.60 -25.58
N HIS A 231 -22.18 22.73 -25.09
CA HIS A 231 -23.58 22.94 -24.78
C HIS A 231 -23.99 24.39 -25.05
N ASN A 232 -25.29 24.62 -25.24
CA ASN A 232 -25.86 25.95 -25.46
C ASN A 232 -26.58 26.54 -24.23
N TYR A 233 -26.60 25.82 -23.10
CA TYR A 233 -27.18 26.30 -21.83
C TYR A 233 -26.42 27.50 -21.26
N ASP A 234 -27.12 28.36 -20.50
CA ASP A 234 -26.51 29.55 -19.92
C ASP A 234 -25.46 29.20 -18.84
N LYS A 235 -24.36 29.94 -18.90
CA LYS A 235 -23.20 29.88 -18.01
C LYS A 235 -23.22 31.00 -16.97
N GLY A 236 -23.99 32.07 -17.20
CA GLY A 236 -24.04 33.26 -16.34
C GLY A 236 -24.38 32.96 -14.87
N PRO A 237 -25.40 32.14 -14.57
CA PRO A 237 -25.72 31.73 -13.21
C PRO A 237 -24.60 30.97 -12.50
N ILE A 238 -23.99 29.96 -13.12
CA ILE A 238 -22.89 29.19 -12.51
C ILE A 238 -21.59 30.01 -12.36
N GLN A 239 -21.33 30.96 -13.26
CA GLN A 239 -20.27 31.97 -13.09
C GLN A 239 -20.57 32.89 -11.91
N TRP A 240 -21.82 33.34 -11.75
CA TRP A 240 -22.25 34.17 -10.61
C TRP A 240 -22.11 33.45 -9.26
N MET A 241 -22.36 32.12 -9.20
CA MET A 241 -22.16 31.32 -7.99
C MET A 241 -20.69 31.35 -7.54
N ALA A 242 -19.74 31.10 -8.46
CA ALA A 242 -18.31 31.13 -8.16
C ALA A 242 -17.83 32.54 -7.76
N CYS A 243 -18.28 33.58 -8.48
CA CYS A 243 -18.00 34.98 -8.16
C CYS A 243 -18.47 35.38 -6.76
N THR A 244 -19.68 34.97 -6.37
CA THR A 244 -20.27 35.37 -5.09
C THR A 244 -19.53 34.73 -3.91
N ASN A 245 -19.02 33.51 -4.08
CA ASN A 245 -18.45 32.66 -3.02
C ASN A 245 -16.91 32.57 -3.03
N LYS A 246 -16.20 33.61 -3.50
CA LYS A 246 -14.70 33.67 -3.53
C LYS A 246 -14.01 32.49 -4.24
N GLY A 247 -14.70 31.80 -5.14
CA GLY A 247 -14.20 30.63 -5.85
C GLY A 247 -13.64 30.98 -7.24
N TYR A 248 -13.83 30.07 -8.20
CA TYR A 248 -13.40 30.24 -9.58
C TYR A 248 -14.25 29.39 -10.55
N TYR A 249 -14.25 29.77 -11.83
CA TYR A 249 -15.04 29.14 -12.90
C TYR A 249 -14.13 28.48 -13.95
N TYR A 250 -14.48 27.28 -14.40
CA TYR A 250 -13.73 26.51 -15.39
C TYR A 250 -14.63 25.98 -16.51
N GLU A 251 -14.08 25.83 -17.72
CA GLU A 251 -14.76 25.23 -18.87
C GLU A 251 -14.00 23.99 -19.36
N ILE A 252 -14.67 22.83 -19.39
CA ILE A 252 -14.12 21.54 -19.82
C ILE A 252 -14.85 21.09 -21.10
N PRO A 253 -14.46 21.60 -22.29
CA PRO A 253 -15.11 21.24 -23.55
C PRO A 253 -14.74 19.84 -24.08
N SER A 254 -13.65 19.24 -23.60
CA SER A 254 -13.14 17.95 -24.09
C SER A 254 -12.19 17.28 -23.09
N ILE A 255 -11.88 16.00 -23.31
CA ILE A 255 -11.00 15.19 -22.45
C ILE A 255 -9.62 15.84 -22.26
N GLY A 256 -9.03 16.41 -23.32
CA GLY A 256 -7.73 17.07 -23.25
C GLY A 256 -7.70 18.34 -22.37
N ALA A 257 -8.86 18.96 -22.11
CA ALA A 257 -8.97 20.11 -21.22
C ALA A 257 -9.09 19.72 -19.73
N ILE A 258 -9.61 18.51 -19.43
CA ILE A 258 -9.88 18.03 -18.06
C ILE A 258 -8.63 18.23 -17.19
N ARG A 259 -7.53 17.59 -17.59
CA ARG A 259 -6.28 17.50 -16.81
C ARG A 259 -5.60 18.85 -16.51
N ILE A 260 -5.92 19.91 -17.24
CA ILE A 260 -5.43 21.26 -16.93
C ILE A 260 -6.37 21.93 -15.92
N ASN A 261 -7.68 21.89 -16.19
CA ASN A 261 -8.68 22.57 -15.37
C ASN A 261 -8.89 21.92 -14.00
N THR A 262 -8.71 20.60 -13.85
CA THR A 262 -8.86 19.91 -12.57
C THR A 262 -7.74 20.22 -11.57
N GLN A 263 -6.64 20.88 -11.96
CA GLN A 263 -5.54 21.26 -11.06
C GLN A 263 -5.40 22.77 -10.80
N GLU A 264 -5.92 23.66 -11.68
CA GLU A 264 -5.79 25.12 -11.50
C GLU A 264 -6.47 25.67 -10.23
N TYR A 265 -7.32 24.91 -9.53
CA TYR A 265 -7.93 25.35 -8.27
C TYR A 265 -6.90 25.53 -7.13
N LEU A 266 -5.74 24.86 -7.21
CA LEU A 266 -4.66 25.03 -6.23
C LEU A 266 -4.09 26.47 -6.23
N ASP A 267 -4.03 27.14 -7.38
CA ASP A 267 -3.69 28.57 -7.52
C ASP A 267 -4.67 29.51 -6.80
N VAL A 268 -5.88 29.02 -6.48
CA VAL A 268 -6.89 29.74 -5.71
C VAL A 268 -6.75 29.44 -4.21
N LEU A 269 -6.42 28.20 -3.86
CA LEU A 269 -6.21 27.78 -2.46
C LEU A 269 -4.91 28.34 -1.87
N GLY A 270 -3.81 28.39 -2.62
CA GLY A 270 -2.52 28.92 -2.15
C GLY A 270 -2.51 30.43 -1.85
N ARG A 271 -3.53 31.21 -2.25
CA ARG A 271 -3.54 32.68 -2.11
C ARG A 271 -3.36 33.21 -0.68
N PRO A 272 -3.97 32.65 0.39
CA PRO A 272 -3.73 33.08 1.76
C PRO A 272 -2.35 32.63 2.28
N MET A 273 -1.86 31.47 1.83
CA MET A 273 -0.52 30.96 2.14
C MET A 273 0.57 31.93 1.64
N VAL A 274 0.44 32.43 0.39
CA VAL A 274 1.32 33.48 -0.17
C VAL A 274 1.26 34.77 0.68
N LYS A 275 0.08 35.13 1.23
CA LYS A 275 -0.07 36.30 2.13
C LYS A 275 0.58 36.09 3.50
N ALA A 276 0.61 34.86 4.02
CA ALA A 276 1.29 34.52 5.27
C ALA A 276 2.83 34.57 5.13
N ASN A 277 3.35 34.48 3.90
CA ASN A 277 4.76 34.72 3.54
C ASN A 277 5.72 33.91 4.44
N ASN A 278 6.47 34.54 5.36
CA ASN A 278 7.46 33.83 6.17
C ASN A 278 6.83 32.78 7.09
N LYS A 279 5.58 32.95 7.55
CA LYS A 279 4.89 31.94 8.38
C LYS A 279 4.54 30.66 7.60
N ALA A 280 4.32 30.78 6.29
CA ALA A 280 3.98 29.67 5.40
C ALA A 280 5.21 29.01 4.74
N LYS A 281 6.43 29.39 5.15
CA LYS A 281 7.67 28.73 4.72
C LYS A 281 8.10 27.69 5.75
N GLN A 282 7.29 26.66 5.89
CA GLN A 282 7.59 25.43 6.63
C GLN A 282 7.96 24.35 5.61
N VAL A 283 8.92 23.49 5.95
CA VAL A 283 9.24 22.32 5.13
C VAL A 283 8.21 21.24 5.44
N GLN A 284 7.60 20.67 4.40
CA GLN A 284 6.65 19.56 4.53
C GLN A 284 7.18 18.33 3.79
N TRP A 285 7.13 17.17 4.44
CA TRP A 285 7.58 15.90 3.89
C TRP A 285 6.40 15.11 3.32
N THR A 286 6.62 14.42 2.20
CA THR A 286 5.60 13.56 1.59
C THR A 286 5.48 12.20 2.28
N ASN A 287 4.35 11.54 2.02
CA ASN A 287 4.26 10.08 2.07
C ASN A 287 5.31 9.44 1.13
N VAL A 288 5.67 8.18 1.39
CA VAL A 288 6.58 7.41 0.53
C VAL A 288 5.99 7.26 -0.87
N TYR A 289 6.80 7.44 -1.91
CA TYR A 289 6.40 7.15 -3.29
C TYR A 289 7.59 6.69 -4.16
N GLN A 290 7.28 6.12 -5.33
CA GLN A 290 8.29 5.69 -6.30
C GLN A 290 8.82 6.88 -7.13
N ASP A 291 10.13 7.07 -7.20
CA ASP A 291 10.76 8.16 -7.97
C ASP A 291 10.48 8.09 -9.49
N ALA A 292 10.48 9.27 -10.12
CA ALA A 292 10.32 9.49 -11.55
C ALA A 292 11.50 9.00 -12.39
N LEU A 293 12.71 9.03 -11.83
CA LEU A 293 13.96 8.70 -12.51
C LEU A 293 14.51 7.32 -12.05
N GLU A 294 13.60 6.43 -11.65
CA GLU A 294 13.86 5.05 -11.24
C GLU A 294 14.79 4.87 -10.01
N LEU A 295 14.99 5.90 -9.15
CA LEU A 295 15.81 5.77 -7.93
C LEU A 295 15.29 4.75 -6.89
N GLY A 296 14.01 4.40 -6.92
CA GLY A 296 13.35 3.57 -5.90
C GLY A 296 12.33 4.35 -5.07
N LEU A 297 12.18 3.96 -3.80
CA LEU A 297 11.28 4.62 -2.86
C LEU A 297 11.94 5.85 -2.21
N VAL A 298 11.25 6.99 -2.30
CA VAL A 298 11.72 8.29 -1.80
C VAL A 298 10.65 8.98 -0.95
N ILE A 299 11.09 9.91 -0.12
CA ILE A 299 10.29 11.03 0.40
C ILE A 299 10.88 12.36 -0.07
N THR A 300 10.03 13.36 -0.27
CA THR A 300 10.44 14.69 -0.73
C THR A 300 10.21 15.73 0.34
N GLY A 301 11.24 16.50 0.68
CA GLY A 301 11.13 17.72 1.50
C GLY A 301 10.74 18.91 0.60
N THR A 302 9.59 19.52 0.88
CA THR A 302 8.97 20.52 -0.01
C THR A 302 8.91 21.92 0.59
N LEU A 303 9.00 22.96 -0.24
CA LEU A 303 8.89 24.36 0.18
C LEU A 303 8.33 25.28 -0.91
N PRO A 304 7.25 26.06 -0.68
CA PRO A 304 6.71 26.98 -1.68
C PRO A 304 7.61 28.19 -1.98
N VAL A 305 7.62 28.59 -3.25
CA VAL A 305 8.30 29.79 -3.77
C VAL A 305 7.26 30.85 -4.12
N PHE A 306 7.38 32.06 -3.54
CA PHE A 306 6.38 33.13 -3.68
C PHE A 306 6.85 34.26 -4.60
N ASN A 307 5.94 34.78 -5.44
CA ASN A 307 6.22 35.97 -6.25
C ASN A 307 6.25 37.24 -5.38
N LYS A 308 7.44 37.84 -5.23
CA LYS A 308 7.68 39.05 -4.42
C LYS A 308 7.90 40.33 -5.24
N THR A 309 7.57 40.35 -6.53
CA THR A 309 7.79 41.52 -7.40
C THR A 309 7.05 42.76 -6.88
N ASN A 310 7.71 43.92 -6.77
CA ASN A 310 7.16 45.07 -6.02
C ASN A 310 6.14 45.92 -6.81
N THR A 311 5.09 45.28 -7.33
CA THR A 311 3.96 45.96 -8.01
C THR A 311 2.66 45.68 -7.25
N LYS A 312 1.70 46.62 -7.25
CA LYS A 312 0.37 46.44 -6.63
C LYS A 312 -0.57 45.55 -7.47
N ARG A 313 -0.05 44.55 -8.18
CA ARG A 313 -0.82 43.72 -9.13
C ARG A 313 -1.46 42.49 -8.46
N PRO A 314 -2.60 42.00 -8.98
CA PRO A 314 -3.27 40.80 -8.46
C PRO A 314 -2.44 39.50 -8.59
N GLN A 315 -1.50 39.43 -9.55
CA GLN A 315 -0.63 38.26 -9.78
C GLN A 315 0.32 37.93 -8.62
N ASN A 316 0.59 38.90 -7.73
CA ASN A 316 1.41 38.76 -6.52
C ASN A 316 0.82 37.84 -5.42
N GLN A 317 -0.22 37.07 -5.74
CA GLN A 317 -0.92 36.21 -4.79
C GLN A 317 -0.83 34.72 -5.18
N LEU A 318 0.00 34.42 -6.19
CA LEU A 318 0.29 33.07 -6.66
C LEU A 318 1.71 32.65 -6.22
N ILE A 319 1.91 31.33 -6.14
CA ILE A 319 3.25 30.75 -6.08
C ILE A 319 3.92 30.89 -7.45
N LEU A 320 5.25 30.99 -7.47
CA LEU A 320 6.04 30.74 -8.70
C LEU A 320 6.16 29.23 -8.95
N GLY A 321 6.12 28.44 -7.88
CA GLY A 321 6.32 27.01 -7.90
C GLY A 321 6.65 26.46 -6.52
N VAL A 322 7.09 25.20 -6.48
CA VAL A 322 7.52 24.48 -5.28
C VAL A 322 8.96 23.98 -5.48
N MET A 323 9.81 24.19 -4.48
CA MET A 323 11.12 23.52 -4.38
C MET A 323 10.95 22.17 -3.70
N ALA A 324 11.70 21.19 -4.17
CA ALA A 324 11.72 19.81 -3.69
C ALA A 324 13.17 19.30 -3.59
N ILE A 325 13.45 18.52 -2.54
CA ILE A 325 14.68 17.74 -2.38
C ILE A 325 14.28 16.33 -1.96
N ASP A 326 14.79 15.33 -2.67
CA ASP A 326 14.45 13.92 -2.43
C ASP A 326 15.44 13.25 -1.47
N VAL A 327 14.93 12.34 -0.63
CA VAL A 327 15.69 11.47 0.26
C VAL A 327 15.24 10.03 0.01
N SER A 328 16.19 9.14 -0.28
CA SER A 328 15.91 7.70 -0.47
C SER A 328 15.68 7.03 0.86
N LEU A 329 14.74 6.08 0.91
CA LEU A 329 14.57 5.22 2.08
C LEU A 329 15.84 4.40 2.39
N ASP A 330 16.70 4.13 1.40
CA ASP A 330 17.95 3.40 1.63
C ASP A 330 19.01 4.25 2.34
N ASP A 331 18.98 5.58 2.19
CA ASP A 331 19.80 6.49 2.99
C ASP A 331 19.27 6.62 4.43
N ILE A 332 17.96 6.50 4.63
CA ILE A 332 17.36 6.39 5.97
C ILE A 332 17.74 5.05 6.62
N LYS A 333 17.67 3.92 5.89
CA LYS A 333 18.11 2.59 6.37
C LYS A 333 19.58 2.58 6.82
N ARG A 334 20.46 3.35 6.16
CA ARG A 334 21.87 3.50 6.57
C ARG A 334 22.04 4.16 7.95
N LEU A 335 21.07 4.96 8.40
CA LEU A 335 21.06 5.57 9.73
C LEU A 335 20.46 4.65 10.80
N THR A 336 19.83 3.54 10.42
CA THR A 336 19.14 2.58 11.31
C THR A 336 19.74 1.16 11.21
N PRO A 337 21.03 0.96 11.60
CA PRO A 337 21.73 -0.31 11.41
C PRO A 337 21.11 -1.46 12.24
N ARG A 338 20.81 -2.59 11.58
CA ARG A 338 20.16 -3.76 12.22
C ARG A 338 21.12 -4.82 12.79
N PHE A 339 22.36 -4.86 12.34
CA PHE A 339 23.31 -5.96 12.61
C PHE A 339 23.81 -6.07 14.07
N THR A 340 23.37 -5.20 14.98
CA THR A 340 23.78 -5.19 16.39
C THR A 340 22.78 -5.83 17.34
N PHE A 341 21.60 -6.26 16.87
CA PHE A 341 20.53 -6.79 17.74
C PHE A 341 19.78 -8.00 17.14
N GLY A 342 20.43 -8.70 16.20
CA GLY A 342 19.90 -9.92 15.59
C GLY A 342 18.81 -9.69 14.53
N PRO A 343 18.40 -10.75 13.82
CA PRO A 343 17.47 -10.68 12.67
C PRO A 343 16.02 -10.38 13.07
N ASN A 344 15.66 -10.64 14.33
CA ASN A 344 14.31 -10.44 14.85
C ASN A 344 14.09 -9.04 15.44
N GLY A 345 15.15 -8.25 15.67
CA GLY A 345 15.01 -6.83 16.00
C GLY A 345 14.87 -5.96 14.74
N TYR A 346 14.09 -4.89 14.81
CA TYR A 346 13.93 -3.95 13.69
C TYR A 346 13.52 -2.55 14.14
N TYR A 347 13.93 -1.55 13.37
CA TYR A 347 13.38 -0.20 13.47
C TYR A 347 12.11 -0.09 12.61
N PHE A 348 11.15 0.71 13.08
CA PHE A 348 10.09 1.24 12.23
C PHE A 348 9.86 2.71 12.52
N ALA A 349 9.37 3.45 11.52
CA ALA A 349 9.06 4.87 11.65
C ALA A 349 7.67 5.14 11.10
N ILE A 350 6.86 5.96 11.77
CA ILE A 350 5.52 6.34 11.33
C ILE A 350 5.38 7.85 11.15
N ASP A 351 4.48 8.24 10.25
CA ASP A 351 3.99 9.61 10.08
C ASP A 351 2.81 9.91 11.04
N PRO A 352 2.31 11.16 11.12
CA PRO A 352 1.17 11.50 12.00
C PRO A 352 -0.18 10.94 11.53
N ASN A 353 -0.27 10.34 10.33
CA ASN A 353 -1.42 9.55 9.89
C ASN A 353 -1.35 8.08 10.37
N GLY A 354 -0.15 7.60 10.72
CA GLY A 354 0.15 6.22 11.09
C GLY A 354 0.64 5.35 9.93
N TYR A 355 1.00 5.94 8.78
CA TYR A 355 1.66 5.25 7.69
C TYR A 355 3.14 5.00 8.02
N VAL A 356 3.64 3.82 7.65
CA VAL A 356 5.06 3.48 7.85
C VAL A 356 5.95 4.15 6.80
N LEU A 357 6.91 4.95 7.28
CA LEU A 357 8.05 5.48 6.51
C LEU A 357 9.16 4.43 6.36
N LEU A 358 9.36 3.63 7.41
CA LEU A 358 10.35 2.56 7.50
C LEU A 358 9.68 1.36 8.17
N HIS A 359 9.72 0.19 7.54
CA HIS A 359 9.29 -1.09 8.12
C HIS A 359 9.87 -2.25 7.28
N PRO A 360 10.21 -3.43 7.86
CA PRO A 360 10.66 -4.58 7.07
C PRO A 360 9.66 -5.03 6.00
N ASN A 361 8.36 -4.96 6.30
CA ASN A 361 7.29 -5.39 5.38
C ASN A 361 6.86 -4.29 4.38
N LEU A 362 7.62 -3.18 4.24
CA LEU A 362 7.34 -2.11 3.26
C LEU A 362 8.02 -2.42 1.91
N CYS A 363 7.49 -3.43 1.21
CA CYS A 363 8.08 -4.02 0.00
C CYS A 363 7.08 -4.05 -1.18
N PRO A 364 6.76 -2.88 -1.80
CA PRO A 364 5.79 -2.81 -2.89
C PRO A 364 6.26 -3.57 -4.13
N LYS A 365 5.59 -4.70 -4.44
CA LYS A 365 5.97 -5.62 -5.53
C LYS A 365 5.79 -5.00 -6.94
N ASN A 366 4.90 -4.01 -7.10
CA ASN A 366 4.73 -3.23 -8.34
C ASN A 366 4.12 -1.82 -8.05
N PRO A 367 4.91 -0.82 -7.61
CA PRO A 367 4.38 0.50 -7.25
C PRO A 367 3.97 1.33 -8.49
N LYS A 368 2.72 1.79 -8.52
CA LYS A 368 2.25 2.73 -9.55
C LYS A 368 2.83 4.11 -9.34
N PHE A 369 3.61 4.59 -10.31
CA PHE A 369 4.27 5.91 -10.32
C PHE A 369 3.33 7.16 -10.26
N GLN A 370 2.05 7.02 -9.95
CA GLN A 370 1.14 8.15 -9.71
C GLN A 370 0.49 8.12 -8.32
N GLU A 371 0.56 7.00 -7.61
CA GLU A 371 -0.07 6.80 -6.30
C GLU A 371 1.05 6.64 -5.23
N PRO A 372 0.89 7.23 -4.02
CA PRO A 372 1.85 7.02 -2.94
C PRO A 372 1.73 5.61 -2.36
N VAL A 373 2.83 5.11 -1.78
CA VAL A 373 2.90 3.80 -1.12
C VAL A 373 2.50 3.95 0.35
N THR A 374 1.21 4.15 0.60
CA THR A 374 0.65 4.33 1.96
C THR A 374 0.24 2.99 2.57
N LEU A 375 1.14 2.40 3.36
CA LEU A 375 0.87 1.24 4.22
C LEU A 375 0.77 1.72 5.68
N ASP A 376 -0.28 1.33 6.41
CA ASP A 376 -0.44 1.63 7.84
C ASP A 376 0.42 0.67 8.68
N PHE A 377 0.93 1.10 9.84
CA PHE A 377 1.55 0.20 10.81
C PHE A 377 0.67 -1.00 11.17
N LEU A 378 -0.64 -0.80 11.33
CA LEU A 378 -1.61 -1.87 11.63
C LEU A 378 -2.03 -2.69 10.40
N ASP A 379 -1.53 -2.34 9.21
CA ASP A 379 -1.62 -3.16 8.00
C ASP A 379 -0.27 -3.86 7.70
N ALA A 380 0.84 -3.37 8.26
CA ALA A 380 2.19 -3.90 8.10
C ALA A 380 2.54 -5.00 9.12
N GLU A 381 1.92 -4.97 10.29
CA GLU A 381 1.96 -6.01 11.33
C GLU A 381 0.55 -6.56 11.60
N LEU A 382 0.47 -7.69 12.34
CA LEU A 382 -0.79 -8.16 12.92
C LEU A 382 -1.34 -7.13 13.93
N GLU A 383 -2.58 -6.68 13.72
CA GLU A 383 -3.28 -5.71 14.57
C GLU A 383 -3.64 -6.31 15.95
N ASP A 384 -3.48 -5.49 17.00
CA ASP A 384 -3.50 -5.84 18.42
C ASP A 384 -3.88 -4.56 19.20
N GLU A 385 -4.76 -4.64 20.20
CA GLU A 385 -5.21 -3.47 20.97
C GLU A 385 -4.03 -2.68 21.57
N ILE A 386 -2.96 -3.37 21.99
CA ILE A 386 -1.77 -2.75 22.57
C ILE A 386 -0.93 -2.06 21.47
N LYS A 387 -0.94 -2.57 20.23
CA LYS A 387 -0.33 -1.89 19.08
C LYS A 387 -1.12 -0.65 18.66
N VAL A 388 -2.44 -0.66 18.81
CA VAL A 388 -3.28 0.54 18.61
C VAL A 388 -2.93 1.63 19.65
N GLU A 389 -2.68 1.25 20.92
CA GLU A 389 -2.16 2.18 21.94
C GLU A 389 -0.79 2.75 21.53
N ILE A 390 0.18 1.89 21.21
CA ILE A 390 1.54 2.30 20.82
C ILE A 390 1.52 3.26 19.63
N ARG A 391 0.80 2.92 18.55
CA ARG A 391 0.61 3.78 17.36
C ARG A 391 -0.02 5.12 17.74
N THR A 392 -1.01 5.12 18.63
CA THR A 392 -1.69 6.35 19.07
C THR A 392 -0.75 7.25 19.87
N ASN A 393 0.02 6.72 20.80
CA ASN A 393 0.98 7.50 21.59
C ASN A 393 2.13 8.04 20.72
N MET A 394 2.60 7.23 19.76
CA MET A 394 3.59 7.66 18.76
C MET A 394 3.10 8.82 17.88
N ILE A 395 1.83 8.80 17.43
CA ILE A 395 1.20 9.89 16.66
C ILE A 395 1.01 11.17 17.50
N HIS A 396 0.82 11.05 18.82
CA HIS A 396 0.83 12.20 19.73
C HIS A 396 2.25 12.77 19.96
N GLY A 397 3.30 12.09 19.48
CA GLY A 397 4.69 12.48 19.69
C GLY A 397 5.24 12.14 21.08
N GLU A 398 4.61 11.18 21.77
CA GLU A 398 5.07 10.75 23.09
C GLU A 398 6.32 9.86 23.02
N THR A 399 7.02 9.72 24.14
CA THR A 399 8.17 8.82 24.29
C THR A 399 7.79 7.73 25.28
N GLY A 400 7.93 6.47 24.88
CA GLY A 400 7.41 5.35 25.66
C GLY A 400 8.11 4.02 25.40
N HIS A 401 7.77 3.05 26.26
CA HIS A 401 8.29 1.69 26.23
C HIS A 401 7.18 0.73 26.68
N ARG A 402 6.94 -0.33 25.91
CA ARG A 402 5.92 -1.36 26.16
C ARG A 402 6.48 -2.71 25.73
N THR A 403 6.31 -3.75 26.54
CA THR A 403 6.56 -5.14 26.14
C THR A 403 5.23 -5.84 25.91
N VAL A 404 5.14 -6.61 24.83
CA VAL A 404 3.89 -7.16 24.29
C VAL A 404 4.13 -8.62 23.89
N HIS A 405 3.28 -9.54 24.35
CA HIS A 405 3.24 -10.91 23.84
C HIS A 405 2.38 -10.94 22.58
N THR A 406 2.98 -10.73 21.41
CA THR A 406 2.26 -10.55 20.16
C THR A 406 2.46 -11.73 19.21
N LEU A 407 1.57 -11.83 18.23
CA LEU A 407 1.73 -12.73 17.10
C LEU A 407 2.64 -12.08 16.05
N VAL A 408 3.61 -12.83 15.55
CA VAL A 408 4.56 -12.42 14.52
C VAL A 408 4.36 -13.30 13.29
N LYS A 409 4.09 -12.66 12.14
CA LYS A 409 3.98 -13.34 10.84
C LYS A 409 5.37 -13.74 10.34
N SER A 410 5.53 -14.99 9.91
CA SER A 410 6.78 -15.47 9.32
C SER A 410 7.10 -14.82 7.96
N GLN A 411 8.38 -14.74 7.60
CA GLN A 411 8.87 -14.12 6.36
C GLN A 411 8.36 -14.82 5.10
N ASP A 412 8.14 -16.13 5.17
CA ASP A 412 7.56 -16.96 4.10
C ASP A 412 6.03 -17.06 4.17
N GLU A 413 5.40 -16.25 5.03
CA GLU A 413 3.96 -16.03 5.16
C GLU A 413 3.09 -17.27 5.48
N ARG A 414 3.69 -18.45 5.64
CA ARG A 414 3.03 -19.72 5.99
C ARG A 414 2.69 -19.87 7.47
N TYR A 415 3.45 -19.22 8.35
CA TYR A 415 3.42 -19.44 9.80
C TYR A 415 3.17 -18.15 10.59
N ILE A 416 2.65 -18.32 11.81
CA ILE A 416 2.58 -17.29 12.83
C ILE A 416 3.20 -17.86 14.11
N ASP A 417 4.20 -17.16 14.65
CA ASP A 417 4.84 -17.46 15.94
C ASP A 417 4.36 -16.49 17.02
N ARG A 418 4.22 -16.96 18.27
CA ARG A 418 3.88 -16.12 19.42
C ARG A 418 5.14 -15.76 20.19
N SER A 419 5.52 -14.48 20.22
CA SER A 419 6.77 -14.04 20.86
C SER A 419 6.60 -12.77 21.71
N GLU A 420 7.48 -12.62 22.70
CA GLU A 420 7.53 -11.44 23.56
C GLU A 420 8.44 -10.37 22.94
N ARG A 421 7.83 -9.27 22.47
CA ARG A 421 8.50 -8.19 21.76
C ARG A 421 8.40 -6.89 22.55
N SER A 422 9.54 -6.22 22.73
CA SER A 422 9.66 -4.97 23.45
C SER A 422 9.78 -3.79 22.48
N TYR A 423 8.77 -2.93 22.48
CA TYR A 423 8.62 -1.74 21.63
C TYR A 423 9.08 -0.51 22.42
N THR A 424 10.07 0.22 21.91
CA THR A 424 10.54 1.49 22.47
C THR A 424 10.44 2.58 21.41
N TYR A 425 9.81 3.72 21.71
CA TYR A 425 9.48 4.75 20.71
C TYR A 425 9.73 6.18 21.20
N ALA A 426 10.08 7.08 20.27
CA ALA A 426 10.33 8.50 20.51
C ALA A 426 10.13 9.37 19.24
N PRO A 427 9.70 10.65 19.38
CA PRO A 427 9.55 11.57 18.25
C PRO A 427 10.91 12.01 17.66
N VAL A 428 10.96 12.14 16.33
CA VAL A 428 12.15 12.61 15.60
C VAL A 428 12.20 14.14 15.64
N LYS A 429 13.15 14.69 16.40
CA LYS A 429 13.25 16.15 16.65
C LYS A 429 13.45 16.94 15.37
N GLY A 430 12.46 17.79 15.05
CA GLY A 430 12.48 18.67 13.86
C GLY A 430 11.58 18.21 12.71
N THR A 431 10.87 17.08 12.87
CA THR A 431 9.88 16.54 11.94
C THR A 431 8.67 16.02 12.69
N ASP A 432 7.57 15.73 11.97
CA ASP A 432 6.36 15.13 12.53
C ASP A 432 6.41 13.58 12.61
N TYR A 433 7.55 12.97 12.27
CA TYR A 433 7.76 11.52 12.33
C TYR A 433 8.08 11.02 13.74
N SER A 434 7.66 9.80 14.05
CA SER A 434 8.01 9.08 15.28
C SER A 434 8.74 7.78 14.95
N LEU A 435 9.87 7.52 15.62
CA LEU A 435 10.73 6.35 15.41
C LEU A 435 10.57 5.37 16.57
N ALA A 436 10.46 4.09 16.23
CA ALA A 436 10.46 2.98 17.17
C ALA A 436 11.55 1.96 16.85
N LEU A 437 11.95 1.22 17.88
CA LEU A 437 12.79 0.04 17.83
C LEU A 437 12.05 -1.10 18.54
N VAL A 438 11.93 -2.23 17.84
CA VAL A 438 11.37 -3.49 18.36
C VAL A 438 12.51 -4.46 18.62
N LEU A 439 12.58 -5.00 19.84
CA LEU A 439 13.56 -6.01 20.23
C LEU A 439 12.87 -7.21 20.90
N PRO A 440 13.17 -8.46 20.53
CA PRO A 440 12.88 -9.60 21.40
C PRO A 440 13.73 -9.53 22.67
N VAL A 441 13.21 -10.04 23.80
CA VAL A 441 13.84 -9.88 25.13
C VAL A 441 15.28 -10.44 25.20
N TYR A 442 15.61 -11.46 24.42
CA TYR A 442 16.95 -12.04 24.37
C TYR A 442 18.01 -11.18 23.67
N SER A 443 17.63 -10.22 22.79
CA SER A 443 18.61 -9.47 21.98
C SER A 443 19.15 -8.19 22.64
N LEU A 444 18.91 -8.00 23.94
CA LEU A 444 19.45 -6.90 24.75
C LEU A 444 20.99 -6.89 24.87
N HIS A 445 21.66 -7.97 24.44
CA HIS A 445 23.12 -8.12 24.46
C HIS A 445 23.63 -8.58 23.09
N TYR A 446 24.81 -8.12 22.67
CA TYR A 446 25.41 -8.46 21.38
C TYR A 446 26.91 -8.74 21.48
N ILE A 447 27.46 -9.46 20.49
CA ILE A 447 28.86 -9.90 20.50
C ILE A 447 29.74 -8.89 19.75
N HIS A 448 30.38 -7.98 20.48
CA HIS A 448 31.41 -7.09 19.92
C HIS A 448 32.77 -7.82 19.82
N THR A 449 33.24 -8.11 18.61
CA THR A 449 34.50 -8.85 18.40
C THR A 449 35.74 -7.94 18.45
N THR A 450 36.79 -8.38 19.15
CA THR A 450 38.06 -7.63 19.31
C THR A 450 39.27 -8.46 18.86
N ILE A 451 39.22 -8.96 17.61
CA ILE A 451 40.23 -9.89 17.07
C ILE A 451 41.43 -9.11 16.51
N GLY A 452 42.36 -8.74 17.40
CA GLY A 452 43.57 -7.98 17.05
C GLY A 452 44.65 -8.77 16.29
N ASP A 453 44.69 -10.10 16.44
CA ASP A 453 45.74 -10.95 15.86
C ASP A 453 45.40 -11.45 14.45
N THR A 454 46.20 -11.05 13.46
CA THR A 454 46.06 -11.44 12.04
C THR A 454 46.14 -12.96 11.79
N ILE A 455 46.89 -13.69 12.62
CA ILE A 455 47.00 -15.15 12.52
C ILE A 455 45.67 -15.83 12.90
N THR A 456 44.91 -15.25 13.83
CA THR A 456 43.62 -15.78 14.29
C THR A 456 42.53 -15.50 13.27
N GLN A 457 42.59 -14.33 12.61
CA GLN A 457 41.73 -13.99 11.46
C GLN A 457 41.91 -15.02 10.31
N ALA A 458 43.16 -15.37 9.97
CA ALA A 458 43.46 -16.34 8.92
C ALA A 458 42.96 -17.78 9.22
N LYS A 459 42.98 -18.20 10.49
CA LYS A 459 42.56 -19.56 10.90
C LYS A 459 41.06 -19.83 10.71
N CYS A 460 40.20 -18.81 10.68
CA CYS A 460 38.76 -19.00 10.66
C CYS A 460 38.19 -19.56 9.33
N MET A 461 39.02 -19.60 8.28
CA MET A 461 38.64 -20.02 6.92
C MET A 461 38.82 -21.52 6.60
N THR A 462 39.51 -22.34 7.41
CA THR A 462 39.84 -23.73 7.02
C THR A 462 39.74 -24.78 8.15
N LEU A 463 38.92 -25.82 7.94
CA LEU A 463 39.08 -27.18 8.51
C LEU A 463 38.18 -28.20 7.75
N TYR A 464 38.48 -29.50 7.84
CA TYR A 464 37.83 -30.60 7.06
C TYR A 464 37.27 -31.76 7.95
N ALA A 465 36.57 -32.73 7.35
CA ALA A 465 35.67 -33.72 7.99
C ALA A 465 36.26 -35.16 8.22
N TYR A 466 35.53 -36.04 8.94
CA TYR A 466 35.75 -37.52 9.08
C TYR A 466 34.47 -38.32 9.46
N CYS A 467 34.55 -39.67 9.68
CA CYS A 467 33.46 -40.71 9.81
C CYS A 467 33.65 -41.62 11.09
N LYS A 468 32.90 -42.68 11.52
CA LYS A 468 31.66 -43.42 11.11
C LYS A 468 31.07 -44.30 12.29
N ASP A 469 30.19 -45.29 11.99
CA ASP A 469 29.63 -46.45 12.79
C ASP A 469 28.26 -46.43 13.58
N LEU A 470 27.15 -46.89 12.96
CA LEU A 470 25.91 -47.34 13.66
C LEU A 470 25.11 -48.38 12.82
N LYS A 471 24.13 -49.10 13.41
CA LYS A 471 23.32 -50.16 12.77
C LYS A 471 21.82 -50.08 13.13
N PRO A 472 20.89 -50.49 12.25
CA PRO A 472 19.44 -50.38 12.47
C PRO A 472 18.83 -51.53 13.29
N SER A 473 17.71 -51.23 13.96
CA SER A 473 16.79 -52.19 14.60
C SER A 473 15.56 -52.49 13.71
N LYS A 474 14.65 -53.37 14.16
CA LYS A 474 13.46 -53.83 13.41
C LYS A 474 12.12 -53.29 13.94
N ASN A 475 12.14 -52.38 14.91
CA ASN A 475 10.95 -51.90 15.61
C ASN A 475 10.90 -50.37 15.57
N ASN A 476 9.90 -49.79 14.87
CA ASN A 476 9.93 -48.37 14.51
C ASN A 476 9.79 -47.42 15.70
N THR A 477 8.96 -47.76 16.69
CA THR A 477 8.75 -46.91 17.88
C THR A 477 9.97 -46.89 18.78
N GLU A 478 10.61 -48.05 18.95
CA GLU A 478 11.87 -48.22 19.68
C GLU A 478 13.01 -47.48 18.97
N PHE A 479 13.09 -47.58 17.64
CA PHE A 479 14.04 -46.81 16.81
C PHE A 479 13.83 -45.29 16.90
N LEU A 480 12.58 -44.81 16.96
CA LEU A 480 12.27 -43.38 17.12
C LEU A 480 12.66 -42.85 18.52
N MET A 481 12.50 -43.67 19.56
CA MET A 481 12.98 -43.35 20.91
C MET A 481 14.51 -43.35 20.97
N ASP A 482 15.16 -44.41 20.45
CA ASP A 482 16.63 -44.50 20.31
C ASP A 482 17.21 -43.31 19.54
N PHE A 483 16.55 -42.87 18.46
CA PHE A 483 16.98 -41.75 17.61
C PHE A 483 16.92 -40.41 18.36
N ASN A 484 15.83 -40.15 19.08
CA ASN A 484 15.69 -38.94 19.89
C ASN A 484 16.63 -38.94 21.11
N GLU A 485 16.81 -40.09 21.77
CA GLU A 485 17.75 -40.26 22.90
C GLU A 485 19.22 -40.17 22.43
N TYR A 486 19.51 -40.59 21.21
CA TYR A 486 20.82 -40.40 20.57
C TYR A 486 21.11 -38.91 20.28
N ILE A 487 20.10 -38.13 19.84
CA ILE A 487 20.22 -36.68 19.64
C ILE A 487 20.46 -35.95 20.98
N ASP A 488 19.69 -36.26 22.04
CA ASP A 488 19.87 -35.64 23.37
C ASP A 488 21.19 -36.08 24.06
N ARG A 489 21.79 -37.24 23.71
CA ARG A 489 23.04 -37.74 24.34
C ARG A 489 24.35 -37.51 23.57
N LYS A 490 24.32 -37.27 22.26
CA LYS A 490 25.53 -37.08 21.42
C LYS A 490 25.54 -35.67 20.83
N THR A 491 26.49 -34.84 21.28
CA THR A 491 26.74 -33.54 20.64
C THR A 491 26.97 -33.68 19.12
N PRO A 492 26.63 -32.66 18.29
CA PRO A 492 26.40 -32.82 16.84
C PRO A 492 27.58 -33.28 15.97
N ASN A 493 28.75 -33.47 16.57
CA ASN A 493 29.98 -33.92 15.95
C ASN A 493 30.05 -35.44 15.74
N ASN A 494 29.03 -36.22 16.11
CA ASN A 494 29.05 -37.66 15.79
C ASN A 494 29.00 -37.83 14.25
N PRO A 495 29.97 -38.49 13.61
CA PRO A 495 30.23 -38.26 12.18
C PRO A 495 29.48 -39.31 11.34
N LEU A 496 28.15 -39.35 11.53
CA LEU A 496 27.46 -40.64 11.57
C LEU A 496 25.97 -40.65 11.17
N CYS A 497 25.57 -39.81 10.23
CA CYS A 497 24.25 -39.89 9.62
C CYS A 497 24.40 -40.17 8.13
N GLU A 498 24.41 -41.46 7.78
CA GLU A 498 24.40 -41.94 6.38
C GLU A 498 23.16 -42.81 6.10
N ASN A 499 22.23 -42.84 7.04
CA ASN A 499 20.82 -43.25 6.88
C ASN A 499 19.98 -42.23 7.67
N GLY A 500 19.10 -41.48 7.01
CA GLY A 500 18.10 -40.60 7.65
C GLY A 500 18.33 -39.09 7.55
N VAL A 501 19.57 -38.58 7.61
CA VAL A 501 19.85 -37.13 7.50
C VAL A 501 20.56 -36.83 6.18
N LEU A 502 19.90 -36.08 5.30
CA LEU A 502 20.40 -35.72 3.97
C LEU A 502 21.50 -34.65 4.03
N ALA A 503 21.33 -33.65 4.90
CA ALA A 503 22.21 -32.51 5.05
C ALA A 503 22.25 -32.02 6.50
N ARG A 504 23.34 -31.35 6.86
CA ARG A 504 23.48 -30.54 8.08
C ARG A 504 23.95 -29.16 7.68
N PHE A 505 23.33 -28.11 8.21
CA PHE A 505 23.74 -26.74 7.97
C PHE A 505 23.86 -25.95 9.26
N VAL A 506 24.61 -24.84 9.22
CA VAL A 506 24.71 -23.85 10.29
C VAL A 506 24.63 -22.47 9.64
N ALA A 507 23.52 -21.78 9.84
CA ALA A 507 23.38 -20.34 9.58
C ALA A 507 23.88 -19.56 10.81
N THR A 508 24.50 -18.39 10.60
CA THR A 508 25.13 -17.63 11.69
C THR A 508 24.91 -16.11 11.57
N ASP A 509 25.01 -15.42 12.70
CA ASP A 509 24.87 -13.96 12.87
C ASP A 509 26.05 -13.19 12.27
N GLY A 510 26.24 -13.33 10.96
CA GLY A 510 27.35 -12.79 10.18
C GLY A 510 27.31 -13.16 8.70
N GLY A 511 26.17 -13.64 8.17
CA GLY A 511 26.00 -14.02 6.76
C GLY A 511 26.76 -15.29 6.35
N ILE A 512 27.28 -16.08 7.30
CA ILE A 512 28.01 -17.32 7.01
C ILE A 512 27.08 -18.51 7.24
N THR A 513 26.49 -19.00 6.15
CA THR A 513 25.78 -20.29 6.12
C THR A 513 26.72 -21.37 5.60
N ARG A 514 26.95 -22.44 6.38
CA ARG A 514 27.78 -23.60 6.00
C ARG A 514 26.93 -24.85 5.91
N ILE A 515 27.01 -25.57 4.79
CA ILE A 515 26.20 -26.77 4.49
C ILE A 515 27.13 -27.98 4.25
N TYR A 516 26.75 -29.15 4.76
CA TYR A 516 27.46 -30.41 4.60
C TYR A 516 26.49 -31.58 4.38
N PRO A 517 26.73 -32.50 3.42
CA PRO A 517 27.87 -32.55 2.50
C PRO A 517 27.79 -31.49 1.38
N LYS A 518 28.89 -31.30 0.63
CA LYS A 518 28.95 -30.31 -0.46
C LYS A 518 27.87 -30.52 -1.54
N SER A 519 27.45 -31.75 -1.79
CA SER A 519 26.38 -32.06 -2.75
C SER A 519 25.07 -31.35 -2.38
N ALA A 520 24.61 -31.49 -1.13
CA ALA A 520 23.40 -30.83 -0.64
C ALA A 520 23.52 -29.29 -0.60
N GLY A 521 24.74 -28.74 -0.64
CA GLY A 521 24.98 -27.31 -0.82
C GLY A 521 24.77 -26.79 -2.25
N LEU A 522 24.52 -27.67 -3.23
CA LEU A 522 24.09 -27.30 -4.58
C LEU A 522 22.55 -27.25 -4.68
N ASP A 523 21.86 -28.05 -3.86
CA ASP A 523 20.41 -28.16 -3.80
C ASP A 523 19.76 -27.14 -2.83
N TRP A 524 20.57 -26.22 -2.28
CA TRP A 524 20.16 -25.23 -1.27
C TRP A 524 19.58 -23.97 -1.93
N THR A 525 18.30 -23.73 -1.71
CA THR A 525 17.52 -22.64 -2.35
C THR A 525 17.18 -21.46 -1.43
N GLU A 526 17.53 -21.52 -0.14
CA GLU A 526 17.26 -20.45 0.82
C GLU A 526 18.24 -19.27 0.66
N ASP A 527 17.80 -18.08 1.07
CA ASP A 527 18.58 -16.85 0.93
C ASP A 527 19.94 -16.91 1.69
N PRO A 528 21.07 -16.50 1.08
CA PRO A 528 22.35 -16.42 1.77
C PRO A 528 22.41 -15.34 2.86
N GLU A 529 21.59 -14.27 2.81
CA GLU A 529 21.47 -13.32 3.92
C GLU A 529 20.61 -13.94 5.03
N THR A 530 21.27 -14.38 6.10
CA THR A 530 20.64 -14.99 7.27
C THR A 530 19.60 -14.11 7.96
N TYR A 531 19.59 -12.80 7.69
CA TYR A 531 18.60 -11.85 8.21
C TYR A 531 17.31 -11.81 7.39
N GLU A 532 17.24 -12.46 6.22
CA GLU A 532 15.99 -12.65 5.45
C GLU A 532 15.51 -14.11 5.42
N SER A 533 16.26 -15.04 5.99
CA SER A 533 15.82 -16.43 6.19
C SER A 533 14.61 -16.52 7.14
N SER A 534 13.54 -17.18 6.68
CA SER A 534 12.38 -17.52 7.51
C SER A 534 12.77 -18.43 8.68
N PHE A 535 13.39 -19.58 8.39
CA PHE A 535 13.71 -20.57 9.42
C PHE A 535 14.62 -20.01 10.52
N TYR A 536 15.53 -19.08 10.19
CA TYR A 536 16.44 -18.47 11.16
C TYR A 536 15.69 -17.55 12.14
N LYS A 537 14.72 -16.76 11.65
CA LYS A 537 13.83 -15.93 12.48
C LYS A 537 12.95 -16.80 13.38
N ARG A 538 12.31 -17.84 12.84
CA ARG A 538 11.46 -18.78 13.59
C ARG A 538 12.22 -19.54 14.69
N SER A 539 13.45 -19.96 14.40
CA SER A 539 14.30 -20.73 15.33
C SER A 539 14.85 -19.91 16.51
N LEU A 540 14.76 -18.58 16.46
CA LEU A 540 15.21 -17.70 17.55
C LEU A 540 14.08 -17.30 18.51
N ASP A 541 12.81 -17.38 18.07
CA ASP A 541 11.64 -17.08 18.90
C ASP A 541 11.08 -18.31 19.63
N ASN A 542 11.63 -19.51 19.38
CA ASN A 542 11.12 -20.79 19.89
C ASN A 542 12.20 -21.62 20.62
N ASP A 543 11.96 -22.01 21.88
CA ASP A 543 12.82 -22.90 22.68
C ASP A 543 12.72 -24.41 22.30
N ILE A 544 12.23 -24.71 21.10
CA ILE A 544 11.90 -26.07 20.63
C ILE A 544 12.50 -26.35 19.25
N TYR A 545 12.63 -27.63 18.88
CA TYR A 545 13.07 -28.01 17.54
C TYR A 545 11.96 -27.70 16.52
N ILE A 546 12.18 -26.68 15.69
CA ILE A 546 11.30 -26.30 14.59
C ILE A 546 11.57 -27.17 13.36
N PHE A 547 10.52 -27.81 12.86
CA PHE A 547 10.48 -28.52 11.60
C PHE A 547 9.73 -27.66 10.58
N THR A 548 10.27 -27.57 9.37
CA THR A 548 9.66 -26.83 8.26
C THR A 548 9.68 -27.73 7.02
N PRO A 549 8.53 -28.24 6.54
CA PRO A 549 8.49 -28.98 5.29
C PRO A 549 8.80 -28.04 4.10
N THR A 550 9.53 -28.59 3.14
CA THR A 550 9.76 -27.96 1.83
C THR A 550 8.41 -27.68 1.16
N PRO A 551 8.17 -26.46 0.61
CA PRO A 551 6.91 -26.16 -0.08
C PRO A 551 6.59 -27.17 -1.18
N TYR A 552 5.34 -27.65 -1.22
CA TYR A 552 4.89 -28.54 -2.28
C TYR A 552 4.93 -27.83 -3.64
N GLN A 553 5.53 -28.49 -4.64
CA GLN A 553 5.56 -28.04 -6.03
C GLN A 553 4.71 -28.98 -6.88
N GLU A 554 3.78 -28.41 -7.67
CA GLU A 554 2.99 -29.19 -8.63
C GLU A 554 3.87 -29.69 -9.78
N ASP A 555 4.28 -30.94 -9.68
CA ASP A 555 5.07 -31.66 -10.68
C ASP A 555 4.23 -31.95 -11.93
N THR A 556 4.10 -30.95 -12.83
CA THR A 556 3.29 -31.01 -14.07
C THR A 556 3.66 -32.14 -15.03
N ASN A 557 4.74 -32.89 -14.76
CA ASN A 557 5.22 -34.02 -15.55
C ASN A 557 5.07 -35.41 -14.87
N LYS A 558 4.51 -35.52 -13.65
CA LYS A 558 4.33 -36.83 -12.96
C LYS A 558 3.06 -37.57 -13.40
N LEU A 559 2.90 -37.83 -14.70
CA LEU A 559 1.93 -38.82 -15.20
C LEU A 559 2.51 -40.25 -15.14
N SER A 560 2.96 -40.68 -13.96
CA SER A 560 3.56 -42.00 -13.73
C SER A 560 2.55 -42.97 -13.12
N ASN A 561 1.82 -43.69 -13.99
CA ASN A 561 0.99 -44.83 -13.58
C ASN A 561 1.83 -45.91 -12.90
N THR A 562 1.81 -45.97 -11.57
CA THR A 562 2.37 -47.06 -10.77
C THR A 562 1.34 -47.56 -9.77
N THR A 563 0.49 -48.49 -10.22
CA THR A 563 -0.43 -49.23 -9.35
C THR A 563 0.34 -50.19 -8.44
N SER A 564 0.82 -49.68 -7.31
CA SER A 564 1.22 -50.51 -6.16
C SER A 564 -0.01 -51.27 -5.62
N PRO A 565 0.12 -52.53 -5.17
CA PRO A 565 -1.03 -53.26 -4.63
C PRO A 565 -1.48 -52.66 -3.30
N TYR A 566 -2.66 -52.04 -3.29
CA TYR A 566 -3.24 -51.35 -2.14
C TYR A 566 -3.25 -52.22 -0.86
N MET A 567 -2.39 -51.88 0.10
CA MET A 567 -2.57 -52.32 1.48
C MET A 567 -3.67 -51.45 2.10
N MET A 568 -4.88 -52.00 2.23
CA MET A 568 -6.07 -51.30 2.72
C MET A 568 -6.00 -51.05 4.24
N MET A 569 -5.16 -50.10 4.63
CA MET A 569 -5.06 -49.65 6.02
C MET A 569 -6.37 -48.97 6.42
N HIS A 570 -6.93 -49.39 7.56
CA HIS A 570 -8.23 -48.91 8.03
C HIS A 570 -8.15 -47.55 8.73
N VAL A 571 -6.94 -47.03 8.92
CA VAL A 571 -6.60 -45.82 9.68
C VAL A 571 -5.56 -45.04 8.87
N ASP A 572 -5.80 -43.76 8.64
CA ASP A 572 -4.83 -42.82 8.08
C ASP A 572 -4.05 -42.17 9.23
N CYS A 573 -2.72 -42.24 9.16
CA CYS A 573 -1.81 -41.62 10.15
C CYS A 573 -0.92 -40.58 9.46
N VAL A 574 -0.86 -39.37 10.02
CA VAL A 574 -0.08 -38.25 9.49
C VAL A 574 0.65 -37.49 10.60
N ILE A 575 1.76 -36.84 10.25
CA ILE A 575 2.41 -35.82 11.09
C ILE A 575 2.26 -34.48 10.37
N LEU A 576 1.72 -33.50 11.08
CA LEU A 576 1.59 -32.12 10.63
C LEU A 576 2.52 -31.21 11.45
N ASP A 577 2.90 -30.07 10.87
CA ASP A 577 3.53 -28.99 11.63
C ASP A 577 2.48 -28.06 12.30
N ASP A 578 2.95 -26.95 12.85
CA ASP A 578 2.15 -25.93 13.50
C ASP A 578 1.36 -25.03 12.54
N GLY A 579 1.78 -24.96 11.27
CA GLY A 579 1.00 -24.36 10.18
C GLY A 579 -0.05 -25.31 9.57
N GLY A 580 -0.06 -26.58 9.96
CA GLY A 580 -0.95 -27.59 9.38
C GLY A 580 -0.50 -28.10 8.00
N PHE A 581 0.78 -27.97 7.67
CA PHE A 581 1.36 -28.58 6.47
C PHE A 581 1.72 -30.05 6.72
N LEU A 582 1.58 -30.88 5.69
CA LEU A 582 1.89 -32.31 5.78
C LEU A 582 3.41 -32.55 5.81
N VAL A 583 3.93 -33.08 6.92
CA VAL A 583 5.35 -33.41 7.10
C VAL A 583 5.63 -34.88 6.79
N MET A 584 4.74 -35.79 7.20
CA MET A 584 4.84 -37.23 6.94
C MET A 584 3.46 -37.86 6.86
N ALA A 585 3.28 -38.86 5.98
CA ALA A 585 2.07 -39.67 5.89
C ALA A 585 2.39 -41.16 5.80
N ASN A 586 1.49 -41.99 6.32
CA ASN A 586 1.57 -43.45 6.26
C ASN A 586 1.05 -44.05 4.93
N ARG A 587 0.48 -43.23 4.04
CA ARG A 587 -0.17 -43.68 2.79
C ARG A 587 0.52 -43.08 1.56
N ASP A 588 0.89 -43.93 0.60
CA ASP A 588 1.66 -43.56 -0.61
C ASP A 588 1.08 -42.34 -1.36
N GLU A 589 -0.25 -42.27 -1.50
CA GLU A 589 -0.95 -41.13 -2.14
C GLU A 589 -0.63 -39.78 -1.48
N TYR A 590 -0.45 -39.76 -0.15
CA TYR A 590 -0.15 -38.55 0.62
C TYR A 590 1.36 -38.29 0.73
N ILE A 591 2.22 -39.31 0.57
CA ILE A 591 3.67 -39.12 0.45
C ILE A 591 4.01 -38.25 -0.78
N GLY A 592 3.22 -38.38 -1.86
CA GLY A 592 3.31 -37.50 -3.02
C GLY A 592 2.85 -36.05 -2.80
N GLN A 593 2.29 -35.72 -1.64
CA GLN A 593 1.69 -34.42 -1.28
C GLN A 593 2.36 -33.78 -0.03
N ILE A 594 3.56 -34.25 0.35
CA ILE A 594 4.34 -33.66 1.46
C ILE A 594 4.64 -32.18 1.14
N GLY A 595 4.51 -31.32 2.16
CA GLY A 595 4.61 -29.86 2.01
C GLY A 595 3.33 -29.16 1.56
N GLN A 596 2.25 -29.90 1.26
CA GLN A 596 0.94 -29.32 0.97
C GLN A 596 0.17 -29.06 2.28
N PHE A 597 -0.67 -28.01 2.28
CA PHE A 597 -1.55 -27.72 3.41
C PHE A 597 -2.60 -28.83 3.60
N PHE A 598 -2.73 -29.36 4.81
CA PHE A 598 -3.52 -30.56 5.09
C PHE A 598 -5.02 -30.37 4.81
N GLY A 599 -5.53 -29.14 4.90
CA GLY A 599 -6.92 -28.81 4.56
C GLY A 599 -7.29 -28.97 3.07
N MET A 600 -6.31 -29.17 2.17
CA MET A 600 -6.55 -29.60 0.79
C MET A 600 -6.67 -31.13 0.68
N ILE A 601 -6.04 -31.88 1.59
CA ILE A 601 -5.95 -33.34 1.57
C ILE A 601 -7.14 -33.96 2.32
N ASP A 602 -7.41 -33.52 3.55
CA ASP A 602 -8.63 -33.84 4.31
C ASP A 602 -9.20 -32.56 4.97
N PRO A 603 -9.96 -31.74 4.22
CA PRO A 603 -10.59 -30.52 4.74
C PRO A 603 -11.47 -30.77 5.96
N ILE A 604 -12.01 -31.98 6.13
CA ILE A 604 -13.09 -32.28 7.06
C ILE A 604 -12.50 -32.62 8.42
N LEU A 605 -11.41 -33.38 8.43
CA LEU A 605 -10.57 -33.50 9.61
C LEU A 605 -9.98 -32.14 9.98
N MET A 606 -9.42 -31.37 9.03
CA MET A 606 -8.82 -30.05 9.33
C MET A 606 -9.82 -29.05 9.94
N VAL A 607 -11.04 -28.93 9.39
CA VAL A 607 -12.13 -28.11 9.98
C VAL A 607 -12.41 -28.52 11.43
N ASN A 608 -12.41 -29.82 11.73
CA ASN A 608 -12.70 -30.29 13.08
C ASN A 608 -11.52 -30.15 14.05
N LEU A 609 -10.27 -30.23 13.57
CA LEU A 609 -9.09 -29.88 14.36
C LEU A 609 -9.10 -28.38 14.74
N VAL A 610 -9.60 -27.51 13.86
CA VAL A 610 -9.85 -26.09 14.16
C VAL A 610 -11.01 -25.93 15.16
N ASN A 611 -12.15 -26.58 14.94
CA ASN A 611 -13.29 -26.54 15.87
C ASN A 611 -12.93 -27.06 17.28
N MET A 612 -11.97 -27.97 17.39
CA MET A 612 -11.45 -28.49 18.65
C MET A 612 -10.35 -27.60 19.29
N SER A 613 -10.02 -26.44 18.71
CA SER A 613 -8.94 -25.53 19.16
C SER A 613 -7.52 -26.11 19.12
N LEU A 614 -7.25 -27.19 18.37
CA LEU A 614 -5.87 -27.64 18.13
C LEU A 614 -5.10 -26.59 17.32
N PHE A 615 -5.73 -26.11 16.25
CA PHE A 615 -5.24 -25.03 15.39
C PHE A 615 -6.18 -23.83 15.51
N THR A 616 -5.61 -22.65 15.75
CA THR A 616 -6.28 -21.36 15.54
C THR A 616 -5.87 -20.82 14.17
N LEU A 617 -6.78 -20.12 13.49
CA LEU A 617 -6.48 -19.44 12.23
C LEU A 617 -6.59 -17.92 12.41
N ASN A 618 -5.73 -17.18 11.72
CA ASN A 618 -5.87 -15.74 11.55
C ASN A 618 -5.89 -15.39 10.06
N LYS A 619 -6.54 -14.27 9.72
CA LYS A 619 -6.68 -13.76 8.35
C LYS A 619 -5.97 -12.42 8.22
N THR A 620 -5.12 -12.31 7.21
CA THR A 620 -4.31 -11.11 6.95
C THR A 620 -4.51 -10.63 5.52
N TYR A 621 -4.16 -9.38 5.24
CA TYR A 621 -4.25 -8.79 3.91
C TYR A 621 -2.88 -8.27 3.47
N ASP A 622 -2.30 -8.81 2.40
CA ASP A 622 -1.21 -8.13 1.70
C ASP A 622 -1.80 -7.11 0.72
N TYR A 623 -1.54 -5.83 0.99
CA TYR A 623 -1.94 -4.70 0.17
C TYR A 623 -0.91 -4.32 -0.91
N GLN A 624 0.19 -5.08 -0.99
CA GLN A 624 1.32 -4.87 -1.89
C GLN A 624 1.52 -6.03 -2.88
N SER A 625 0.63 -7.03 -2.87
CA SER A 625 0.58 -8.17 -3.78
C SER A 625 0.27 -7.79 -5.23
N VAL A 626 0.45 -8.76 -6.13
CA VAL A 626 0.25 -8.61 -7.57
C VAL A 626 -0.58 -9.78 -8.08
N CYS A 627 -1.62 -9.49 -8.85
CA CYS A 627 -2.58 -10.47 -9.36
C CYS A 627 -2.67 -10.39 -10.89
N ASP A 628 -3.03 -11.50 -11.53
CA ASP A 628 -3.50 -11.45 -12.91
C ASP A 628 -4.79 -10.61 -13.01
N PRO A 629 -4.92 -9.74 -14.05
CA PRO A 629 -6.10 -8.90 -14.20
C PRO A 629 -7.34 -9.74 -14.47
N LYS A 630 -8.37 -9.59 -13.61
CA LYS A 630 -9.67 -10.26 -13.73
C LYS A 630 -10.26 -9.97 -15.12
N ARG A 631 -10.43 -11.01 -15.95
CA ARG A 631 -11.12 -10.88 -17.24
C ARG A 631 -12.60 -10.58 -16.99
N GLU A 632 -13.01 -9.31 -17.14
CA GLU A 632 -14.41 -8.94 -17.11
C GLU A 632 -15.22 -9.77 -18.11
N SER A 633 -16.10 -10.63 -17.60
CA SER A 633 -17.10 -11.31 -18.41
C SER A 633 -18.10 -10.27 -18.92
N LYS A 634 -17.85 -9.72 -20.12
CA LYS A 634 -18.82 -8.88 -20.83
C LYS A 634 -20.13 -9.65 -20.98
N GLY A 635 -21.10 -9.34 -20.12
CA GLY A 635 -22.36 -10.05 -20.03
C GLY A 635 -23.07 -10.08 -21.38
N SER A 636 -23.64 -11.23 -21.72
CA SER A 636 -24.21 -11.53 -23.04
C SER A 636 -25.52 -10.79 -23.33
N ALA A 637 -25.48 -9.45 -23.34
CA ALA A 637 -26.57 -8.59 -23.75
C ALA A 637 -26.78 -8.69 -25.27
N ALA A 638 -27.63 -9.62 -25.69
CA ALA A 638 -27.99 -9.81 -27.08
C ALA A 638 -28.83 -8.63 -27.61
N GLY A 639 -28.18 -7.62 -28.18
CA GLY A 639 -28.82 -6.43 -28.74
C GLY A 639 -28.12 -5.91 -30.00
N LEU A 640 -28.83 -5.97 -31.14
CA LEU A 640 -28.61 -5.25 -32.41
C LEU A 640 -27.15 -4.93 -32.83
N ARG A 641 -26.67 -5.63 -33.87
CA ARG A 641 -25.39 -5.35 -34.54
C ARG A 641 -25.38 -3.96 -35.21
N SER A 642 -24.79 -2.95 -34.57
CA SER A 642 -24.16 -1.84 -35.29
C SER A 642 -22.78 -2.27 -35.80
N VAL A 643 -22.38 -1.86 -37.00
CA VAL A 643 -21.06 -2.17 -37.55
C VAL A 643 -20.01 -1.31 -36.85
N TYR A 644 -19.25 -1.91 -35.94
CA TYR A 644 -18.09 -1.27 -35.33
C TYR A 644 -16.94 -1.20 -36.33
N VAL A 645 -16.67 0.00 -36.85
CA VAL A 645 -15.49 0.29 -37.66
C VAL A 645 -14.36 0.66 -36.70
N PRO A 646 -13.31 -0.17 -36.54
CA PRO A 646 -12.22 0.14 -35.62
C PRO A 646 -11.46 1.38 -36.08
N THR A 647 -11.18 2.27 -35.15
CA THR A 647 -10.34 3.45 -35.36
C THR A 647 -8.86 3.08 -35.24
N ILE A 648 -7.96 4.00 -35.60
CA ILE A 648 -6.52 3.81 -35.44
C ILE A 648 -6.15 3.57 -33.96
N ALA A 649 -6.90 4.12 -33.00
CA ALA A 649 -6.70 3.87 -31.57
C ALA A 649 -6.98 2.41 -31.16
N ASP A 650 -7.90 1.74 -31.85
CA ASP A 650 -8.25 0.35 -31.58
C ASP A 650 -7.19 -0.62 -32.15
N ILE A 651 -6.61 -0.27 -33.31
CA ILE A 651 -5.51 -1.01 -33.94
C ILE A 651 -4.20 -0.88 -33.14
N LEU A 652 -3.97 0.27 -32.50
CA LEU A 652 -2.78 0.50 -31.66
C LEU A 652 -2.76 -0.31 -30.35
N ASN A 653 -3.91 -0.84 -29.90
CA ASN A 653 -4.00 -1.68 -28.69
C ASN A 653 -3.66 -3.16 -28.90
N VAL A 654 -3.39 -3.61 -30.14
CA VAL A 654 -3.18 -5.04 -30.46
C VAL A 654 -1.80 -5.57 -30.03
N GLY A 655 -0.94 -4.72 -29.45
CA GLY A 655 0.40 -5.10 -28.95
C GLY A 655 0.47 -5.74 -27.55
N TRP A 656 -0.66 -5.93 -26.86
CA TRP A 656 -0.71 -6.33 -25.44
C TRP A 656 -1.11 -7.80 -25.22
N LEU A 657 -0.24 -8.71 -25.64
CA LEU A 657 -0.22 -10.11 -25.18
C LEU A 657 1.03 -10.41 -24.32
N ALA A 658 1.39 -9.44 -23.48
CA ALA A 658 2.11 -9.68 -22.24
C ALA A 658 1.10 -9.53 -21.09
N SER A 659 0.98 -10.53 -20.22
CA SER A 659 0.17 -10.46 -19.00
C SER A 659 0.86 -9.54 -17.99
N ALA A 660 0.58 -8.24 -18.08
CA ALA A 660 0.96 -7.28 -17.06
C ALA A 660 0.08 -7.50 -15.82
N ALA A 661 0.63 -8.22 -14.83
CA ALA A 661 -0.01 -8.42 -13.55
C ALA A 661 -0.15 -7.07 -12.80
N GLU A 662 -1.31 -6.82 -12.21
CA GLU A 662 -1.62 -5.54 -11.54
C GLU A 662 -1.52 -5.67 -10.02
N SER A 663 -1.14 -4.59 -9.34
CA SER A 663 -1.16 -4.57 -7.87
C SER A 663 -2.60 -4.70 -7.35
N CYS A 664 -2.79 -5.61 -6.40
CA CYS A 664 -4.06 -6.03 -5.85
C CYS A 664 -4.01 -6.10 -4.32
N ILE A 665 -5.10 -6.61 -3.72
CA ILE A 665 -5.13 -7.04 -2.33
C ILE A 665 -5.26 -8.56 -2.35
N THR A 666 -4.40 -9.26 -1.62
CA THR A 666 -4.56 -10.70 -1.37
C THR A 666 -4.94 -10.91 0.08
N GLU A 667 -6.02 -11.66 0.30
CA GLU A 667 -6.32 -12.22 1.60
C GLU A 667 -5.48 -13.48 1.77
N GLN A 668 -4.81 -13.58 2.91
CA GLN A 668 -4.03 -14.74 3.30
C GLN A 668 -4.63 -15.30 4.59
N THR A 669 -4.56 -16.61 4.77
CA THR A 669 -4.89 -17.27 6.05
C THR A 669 -3.65 -17.97 6.56
N GLN A 670 -3.42 -17.90 7.87
CA GLN A 670 -2.33 -18.58 8.55
C GLN A 670 -2.89 -19.38 9.73
N TYR A 671 -2.34 -20.57 9.97
CA TYR A 671 -2.69 -21.43 11.11
C TYR A 671 -1.53 -21.49 12.09
N PHE A 672 -1.84 -21.65 13.38
CA PHE A 672 -0.88 -21.76 14.47
C PHE A 672 -1.49 -22.48 15.68
N TYR A 673 -0.67 -22.87 16.66
CA TYR A 673 -1.14 -23.40 17.93
C TYR A 673 -1.40 -22.27 18.94
N ASP A 674 -2.64 -22.16 19.41
CA ASP A 674 -3.02 -21.23 20.50
C ASP A 674 -3.26 -21.97 21.84
N ASN A 675 -3.84 -23.18 21.78
CA ASN A 675 -4.11 -24.03 22.94
C ASN A 675 -2.87 -24.89 23.32
N GLU A 676 -2.46 -24.84 24.59
CA GLU A 676 -1.35 -25.63 25.16
C GLU A 676 -1.70 -27.10 25.46
N GLU A 677 -2.97 -27.52 25.34
CA GLU A 677 -3.37 -28.91 25.50
C GLU A 677 -2.59 -29.84 24.56
N LYS A 678 -2.14 -30.98 25.11
CA LYS A 678 -1.28 -31.93 24.39
C LYS A 678 -2.03 -32.95 23.55
N SER A 679 -3.28 -33.26 23.90
CA SER A 679 -3.99 -34.43 23.37
C SER A 679 -5.47 -34.14 23.10
N PHE A 680 -5.85 -34.15 21.83
CA PHE A 680 -7.22 -33.92 21.35
C PHE A 680 -7.82 -35.23 20.84
N ARG A 681 -9.12 -35.41 20.99
CA ARG A 681 -9.84 -36.63 20.58
C ARG A 681 -11.29 -36.31 20.27
N GLY A 682 -11.79 -36.76 19.13
CA GLY A 682 -13.12 -36.43 18.66
C GLY A 682 -13.67 -37.43 17.65
N THR A 683 -14.91 -37.19 17.24
CA THR A 683 -15.60 -37.96 16.19
C THR A 683 -16.09 -36.96 15.14
N LEU A 684 -15.78 -37.24 13.88
CA LEU A 684 -16.32 -36.55 12.72
C LEU A 684 -17.64 -37.23 12.36
N ASP A 685 -18.78 -36.68 12.78
CA ASP A 685 -20.10 -37.21 12.41
C ASP A 685 -20.59 -36.56 11.12
N CYS A 686 -20.68 -37.36 10.05
CA CYS A 686 -21.31 -36.99 8.77
C CYS A 686 -22.68 -37.70 8.64
N GLU A 687 -23.55 -37.21 7.74
CA GLU A 687 -24.97 -37.63 7.66
C GLU A 687 -25.22 -39.16 7.64
N ASN A 688 -24.29 -39.95 7.10
CA ASN A 688 -24.43 -41.41 6.97
C ASN A 688 -23.27 -42.23 7.57
N CYS A 689 -22.24 -41.60 8.17
CA CYS A 689 -21.08 -42.29 8.72
C CYS A 689 -20.26 -41.40 9.65
N SER A 690 -19.53 -42.02 10.58
CA SER A 690 -18.65 -41.35 11.52
C SER A 690 -17.20 -41.82 11.39
N ARG A 691 -16.23 -40.92 11.64
CA ARG A 691 -14.79 -41.22 11.71
C ARG A 691 -14.24 -40.72 13.04
N MET A 692 -13.64 -41.60 13.84
CA MET A 692 -12.93 -41.18 15.05
C MET A 692 -11.54 -40.64 14.70
N PHE A 693 -11.04 -39.70 15.51
CA PHE A 693 -9.66 -39.21 15.41
C PHE A 693 -9.06 -38.89 16.77
N HIS A 694 -7.73 -38.95 16.81
CA HIS A 694 -6.90 -38.59 17.95
C HIS A 694 -5.67 -37.82 17.45
N ALA A 695 -5.36 -36.69 18.08
CA ALA A 695 -4.19 -35.88 17.78
C ALA A 695 -3.37 -35.65 19.06
N GLU A 696 -2.05 -35.86 19.00
CA GLU A 696 -1.13 -35.66 20.12
C GLU A 696 0.09 -34.82 19.70
N LYS A 697 0.35 -33.73 20.43
CA LYS A 697 1.50 -32.84 20.20
C LYS A 697 2.78 -33.49 20.71
N LEU A 698 3.80 -33.57 19.86
CA LEU A 698 5.06 -34.22 20.19
C LEU A 698 5.90 -33.35 21.14
N TRP A 699 6.64 -33.99 22.05
CA TRP A 699 7.44 -33.29 23.06
C TRP A 699 8.68 -32.62 22.41
N LYS A 700 9.01 -31.38 22.81
CA LYS A 700 10.18 -30.59 22.32
C LYS A 700 10.13 -30.20 20.83
N THR A 701 9.01 -30.33 20.12
CA THR A 701 8.90 -29.96 18.68
C THR A 701 7.61 -29.21 18.36
N ASN A 702 7.52 -28.61 17.17
CA ASN A 702 6.31 -27.98 16.62
C ASN A 702 5.39 -28.98 15.88
N LEU A 703 5.55 -30.28 16.11
CA LEU A 703 4.84 -31.33 15.35
C LEU A 703 3.65 -31.90 16.13
N VAL A 704 2.54 -32.15 15.42
CA VAL A 704 1.40 -32.92 15.91
C VAL A 704 1.25 -34.21 15.12
N PHE A 705 1.11 -35.33 15.84
CA PHE A 705 0.80 -36.63 15.26
C PHE A 705 -0.71 -36.83 15.29
N VAL A 706 -1.31 -37.14 14.13
CA VAL A 706 -2.76 -37.32 13.99
C VAL A 706 -3.06 -38.71 13.44
N ILE A 707 -3.95 -39.42 14.13
CA ILE A 707 -4.50 -40.73 13.78
C ILE A 707 -5.99 -40.53 13.53
N ALA A 708 -6.51 -40.97 12.38
CA ALA A 708 -7.95 -40.93 12.09
C ALA A 708 -8.40 -42.16 11.30
N ASP A 709 -9.66 -42.58 11.45
CA ASP A 709 -10.25 -43.61 10.58
C ASP A 709 -10.08 -43.22 9.11
N ALA A 710 -9.70 -44.17 8.26
CA ALA A 710 -9.24 -43.84 6.91
C ALA A 710 -10.32 -43.16 6.06
N LYS A 711 -9.95 -42.13 5.28
CA LYS A 711 -10.90 -41.27 4.53
C LYS A 711 -11.85 -42.05 3.61
N LEU A 712 -11.43 -43.22 3.13
CA LEU A 712 -12.23 -44.12 2.29
C LEU A 712 -13.43 -44.77 3.01
N THR A 713 -13.46 -44.81 4.35
CA THR A 713 -14.58 -45.42 5.09
C THR A 713 -15.85 -44.58 5.06
N CYS A 714 -15.72 -43.26 4.80
CA CYS A 714 -16.80 -42.30 4.95
C CYS A 714 -16.74 -41.21 3.86
N MET A 715 -17.04 -41.60 2.62
CA MET A 715 -16.96 -40.73 1.44
C MET A 715 -18.19 -39.82 1.21
N SER A 716 -19.21 -39.85 2.08
CA SER A 716 -20.37 -38.96 2.00
C SER A 716 -20.11 -37.57 2.59
N CYS A 717 -18.99 -37.38 3.28
CA CYS A 717 -18.52 -36.06 3.71
C CYS A 717 -17.78 -35.38 2.54
N ASP A 718 -18.37 -34.33 1.95
CA ASP A 718 -17.68 -33.49 0.95
C ASP A 718 -17.78 -32.01 1.35
N HIS A 719 -16.73 -31.51 2.01
CA HIS A 719 -16.56 -30.08 2.28
C HIS A 719 -15.62 -29.50 1.24
N LYS A 720 -15.87 -28.23 0.86
CA LYS A 720 -14.94 -27.43 0.06
C LYS A 720 -13.54 -27.49 0.67
N PRO A 721 -12.48 -27.65 -0.15
CA PRO A 721 -11.11 -27.68 0.35
C PRO A 721 -10.78 -26.39 1.08
N LEU A 722 -10.13 -26.51 2.24
CA LEU A 722 -9.52 -25.37 2.90
C LEU A 722 -8.18 -25.12 2.21
N ILE A 723 -7.98 -23.90 1.70
CA ILE A 723 -6.80 -23.50 0.95
C ILE A 723 -6.03 -22.47 1.77
N GLN A 724 -4.79 -22.79 2.14
CA GLN A 724 -3.87 -21.84 2.74
C GLN A 724 -2.92 -21.29 1.66
N ALA A 725 -3.35 -20.21 1.00
CA ALA A 725 -2.59 -19.52 -0.04
C ALA A 725 -3.04 -18.05 -0.15
N GLU A 726 -2.30 -17.23 -0.88
CA GLU A 726 -2.75 -15.90 -1.28
C GLU A 726 -4.00 -16.00 -2.17
N GLN A 727 -5.10 -15.34 -1.79
CA GLN A 727 -6.33 -15.29 -2.60
C GLN A 727 -6.71 -13.84 -2.95
N PRO A 728 -6.91 -13.49 -4.23
CA PRO A 728 -7.30 -12.14 -4.63
C PRO A 728 -8.64 -11.71 -4.00
N SER A 729 -8.59 -10.71 -3.12
CA SER A 729 -9.73 -10.19 -2.36
C SER A 729 -9.97 -8.72 -2.69
N GLU A 730 -11.17 -8.21 -2.44
CA GLU A 730 -11.43 -6.76 -2.52
C GLU A 730 -11.03 -6.03 -1.21
N GLY A 731 -10.61 -6.79 -0.18
CA GLY A 731 -10.22 -6.29 1.14
C GLY A 731 -11.40 -6.10 2.10
N PRO A 732 -11.16 -5.56 3.31
CA PRO A 732 -12.22 -5.15 4.23
C PRO A 732 -13.04 -3.98 3.64
N ASP A 733 -14.34 -3.92 3.94
CA ASP A 733 -15.24 -2.92 3.34
C ASP A 733 -14.84 -1.48 3.75
N PRO A 734 -14.50 -0.59 2.79
CA PRO A 734 -14.26 0.82 3.06
C PRO A 734 -15.42 1.51 3.78
N CYS A 735 -16.66 1.07 3.57
CA CYS A 735 -17.84 1.62 4.24
C CYS A 735 -17.79 1.42 5.76
N GLU A 736 -17.49 0.19 6.22
CA GLU A 736 -17.39 -0.13 7.65
C GLU A 736 -16.16 0.53 8.30
N MET A 737 -15.01 0.51 7.62
CA MET A 737 -13.80 1.21 8.07
C MET A 737 -14.01 2.73 8.21
N ALA A 738 -14.88 3.32 7.38
CA ALA A 738 -15.20 4.75 7.44
C ALA A 738 -16.14 5.15 8.60
N GLU A 739 -16.85 4.21 9.22
CA GLU A 739 -17.64 4.49 10.43
C GLU A 739 -16.76 4.57 11.69
N LYS A 740 -15.65 3.82 11.72
CA LYS A 740 -14.67 3.80 12.82
C LYS A 740 -13.24 4.01 12.27
N PRO A 741 -12.91 5.20 11.74
CA PRO A 741 -11.59 5.46 11.20
C PRO A 741 -10.51 5.37 12.29
N ARG A 742 -9.35 4.79 11.94
CA ARG A 742 -8.16 4.77 12.81
C ARG A 742 -7.75 6.19 13.20
N PHE A 743 -7.22 6.36 14.42
CA PHE A 743 -6.78 7.65 14.92
C PHE A 743 -5.61 8.23 14.09
N ARG A 744 -5.60 9.55 13.90
CA ARG A 744 -4.53 10.30 13.22
C ARG A 744 -4.48 11.74 13.71
N LYS A 745 -3.34 12.41 13.55
CA LYS A 745 -3.17 13.85 13.80
C LYS A 745 -3.03 14.60 12.47
N GLY A 746 -3.93 15.55 12.20
CA GLY A 746 -3.78 16.47 11.07
C GLY A 746 -2.71 17.55 11.33
N PRO A 747 -2.16 18.19 10.27
CA PRO A 747 -1.09 19.18 10.43
C PRO A 747 -1.54 20.45 11.18
N ASP A 748 -0.72 20.91 12.13
CA ASP A 748 -1.05 22.00 13.06
C ASP A 748 -1.23 23.39 12.40
N ALA A 749 -0.83 23.56 11.14
CA ALA A 749 -0.80 24.85 10.45
C ALA A 749 -1.71 24.88 9.20
N CYS A 750 -2.88 25.51 9.33
CA CYS A 750 -3.77 25.85 8.22
C CYS A 750 -3.59 27.30 7.76
N PHE A 751 -3.57 27.55 6.44
CA PHE A 751 -3.54 28.89 5.85
C PHE A 751 -4.76 29.17 4.95
N ASP A 752 -5.91 29.46 5.58
CA ASP A 752 -7.17 29.76 4.88
C ASP A 752 -7.57 31.27 4.92
N ASN A 753 -8.86 31.56 4.77
CA ASN A 753 -9.62 32.81 4.64
C ASN A 753 -9.05 34.14 5.22
N ASN A 754 -7.89 34.59 4.72
CA ASN A 754 -7.29 35.88 5.06
C ASN A 754 -8.05 37.07 4.42
N GLU A 755 -8.49 38.04 5.24
CA GLU A 755 -9.28 39.22 4.84
C GLU A 755 -8.65 40.10 3.74
N ARG A 756 -7.33 40.02 3.54
CA ARG A 756 -6.58 40.89 2.59
C ARG A 756 -6.23 40.19 1.27
N VAL A 757 -6.97 39.14 0.91
CA VAL A 757 -6.84 38.38 -0.35
C VAL A 757 -7.59 39.08 -1.50
N GLY A 758 -7.04 38.98 -2.71
CA GLY A 758 -7.62 39.53 -3.94
C GLY A 758 -8.76 38.66 -4.47
N HIS A 759 -10.00 38.98 -4.09
CA HIS A 759 -11.18 38.18 -4.44
C HIS A 759 -11.74 38.40 -5.86
N VAL A 760 -11.18 39.34 -6.65
CA VAL A 760 -11.75 39.79 -7.95
C VAL A 760 -11.17 39.04 -9.17
N ILE A 761 -10.18 38.15 -8.97
CA ILE A 761 -9.48 37.45 -10.06
C ILE A 761 -10.30 36.22 -10.52
N ILE A 762 -11.33 36.46 -11.34
CA ILE A 762 -12.16 35.39 -11.94
C ILE A 762 -12.27 35.51 -13.48
N LEU A 763 -12.18 36.73 -14.04
CA LEU A 763 -12.28 36.97 -15.48
C LEU A 763 -10.93 37.17 -16.20
N SER A 764 -9.80 37.11 -15.49
CA SER A 764 -8.51 37.59 -16.01
C SER A 764 -7.63 36.55 -16.71
N SER A 765 -7.82 35.25 -16.44
CA SER A 765 -6.81 34.24 -16.81
C SER A 765 -7.03 33.65 -18.20
N SER A 766 -8.28 33.41 -18.59
CA SER A 766 -8.68 32.84 -19.88
C SER A 766 -8.35 33.77 -21.05
N VAL A 767 -8.47 35.09 -20.86
CA VAL A 767 -8.20 36.11 -21.89
C VAL A 767 -6.69 36.33 -22.10
N PHE A 768 -5.86 36.16 -21.07
CA PHE A 768 -4.41 36.44 -21.15
C PHE A 768 -3.50 35.20 -21.33
N LYS A 769 -4.00 33.96 -21.15
CA LYS A 769 -3.28 32.75 -21.58
C LYS A 769 -3.46 32.45 -23.08
N ASN A 770 -4.58 32.86 -23.69
CA ASN A 770 -4.85 32.67 -25.13
C ASN A 770 -4.32 33.83 -26.00
N GLY A 771 -3.01 34.05 -25.98
CA GLY A 771 -2.35 34.94 -26.94
C GLY A 771 -2.36 34.36 -28.36
N ASN A 772 -3.17 34.94 -29.25
CA ASN A 772 -3.25 34.69 -30.69
C ASN A 772 -3.43 33.23 -31.14
N ARG A 773 -4.69 32.77 -31.19
CA ARG A 773 -5.16 31.76 -32.16
C ARG A 773 -6.08 32.38 -33.21
N GLN A 774 -5.55 33.36 -33.95
CA GLN A 774 -6.15 33.89 -35.19
C GLN A 774 -5.04 34.26 -36.19
N MET A 775 -4.45 33.24 -36.81
CA MET A 775 -4.12 33.14 -38.25
C MET A 775 -3.85 31.66 -38.57
#